data_AF-A0AAP8GSX2-F1
#
_entry.id   AF-A0AAP8GSX2-F1
#
_cell.length_a   1.000
_cell.length_b   1.000
_cell.length_c   1.000
_cell.angle_alpha   90.00
_cell.angle_beta   90.00
_cell.angle_gamma   90.00
#
_symmetry.space_group_name_H-M   'P 1'
#
loop_
_entity.id
_entity.type
_entity.pdbx_description
1 polymer ?
#
loop_
_entity_poly.entity_id
_entity_poly.type
_entity_poly.pdbx_seq_one_letter_code
_entity_poly.pdbx_strand_id
1 'polypeptide(L)'
;MGRRVVKRVFALLSVLALFFNVFLPKANAEVMTHEKYSMNWSYSNSLGKYIRTEIIKNSSGQIAYCLTLGLKSPNGEDLPEMGKTDNVVYRVLLNGFPQKSIEQLGVANKNEAHYATQLAVWNALGQLDVNELKHENKNVEKAAKTIINAANTSEDTQDIFMNVIPAEKQKAELKGEFFETNLYTVQTNAKSGSYKVVAKNAPNGVKIVSENGEVKDQLSLGEKFRIQIPKDTKTGEFNLSVATNLTKVQAIAYRGTDTVQNATVLLERNEEKLSSDLAVNWEAAGSLKIKKVGENGEILAGAVFEVFNANNESVGRITTGADGTAELNNLPIGTYIVKEIKAPTGYVSGDKPQTIEVKTGEKGAVQVVNNKVKGNIEIKKLSDSGKMLPNVEFTVFTEDGKEVKKVVTKENGIANVDGLTYGKYYFLETKTPNGYIGNKTKYPFEIKEHNKTLTFTVENTEVKGSVKLLKVDNEDISKKLEGAVFELKDASGKVIGEYKTDKNGEVNVKDLAYGKYSFVEKASPNGYVLITEPIVFEIKEHGKIIELLAVNHLIKGNLEITKVDVADGNNKLPNAEFTIYNEAGKEVVKGKTDDKGIAKFEKLPFGKYTYKETVAPKGYVLNEEIFSFEIKENGQIIKHIVKDEKIPSVKTTATDKTDGTKEMHTSKSVTIQDKVEYKDLQVGKEYTLKGKLMDKER
;
A
#
# COMPACT_ATOMS: atom_id res chain seq x y z
N MET A 1 -60.77 13.84 -27.80
CA MET A 1 -60.69 12.42 -28.21
C MET A 1 -59.73 11.73 -27.25
N GLY A 2 -60.05 10.81 -26.36
CA GLY A 2 -61.27 10.07 -26.06
C GLY A 2 -60.83 8.85 -25.23
N ARG A 3 -61.52 8.59 -24.10
CA ARG A 3 -61.46 7.37 -23.26
C ARG A 3 -60.12 7.04 -22.56
N ARG A 4 -60.05 7.34 -21.25
CA ARG A 4 -59.58 6.43 -20.17
C ARG A 4 -59.60 7.14 -18.81
N VAL A 5 -60.79 7.42 -18.27
CA VAL A 5 -60.94 7.78 -16.85
C VAL A 5 -62.26 7.19 -16.34
N VAL A 6 -62.34 5.87 -16.21
CA VAL A 6 -63.25 5.18 -15.25
C VAL A 6 -62.71 3.78 -15.02
N LYS A 7 -61.78 3.59 -14.07
CA LYS A 7 -61.50 2.30 -13.42
C LYS A 7 -60.80 2.57 -12.10
N ARG A 8 -61.55 2.98 -11.07
CA ARG A 8 -61.06 2.98 -9.67
C ARG A 8 -62.16 3.21 -8.63
N VAL A 9 -63.34 2.59 -8.75
CA VAL A 9 -64.29 2.48 -7.63
C VAL A 9 -65.15 1.21 -7.80
N PHE A 10 -64.55 0.02 -7.80
CA PHE A 10 -65.32 -1.23 -7.69
C PHE A 10 -64.45 -2.29 -7.00
N ALA A 11 -64.40 -2.23 -5.68
CA ALA A 11 -63.87 -3.31 -4.85
C ALA A 11 -64.62 -3.39 -3.50
N LEU A 12 -65.10 -2.26 -2.95
CA LEU A 12 -65.83 -2.26 -1.69
C LEU A 12 -67.21 -2.94 -1.73
N LEU A 13 -67.95 -2.88 -2.85
CA LEU A 13 -69.27 -3.55 -2.94
C LEU A 13 -69.19 -5.08 -3.09
N SER A 14 -68.05 -5.64 -3.49
CA SER A 14 -67.95 -7.08 -3.81
C SER A 14 -67.80 -8.00 -2.59
N VAL A 15 -67.36 -7.45 -1.46
CA VAL A 15 -67.01 -8.26 -0.27
C VAL A 15 -68.25 -8.59 0.55
N LEU A 16 -69.21 -7.68 0.67
CA LEU A 16 -70.54 -8.02 1.19
C LEU A 16 -71.25 -9.01 0.25
N ALA A 17 -71.03 -8.90 -1.07
CA ALA A 17 -71.65 -9.81 -2.04
C ALA A 17 -71.19 -11.28 -1.94
N LEU A 18 -70.10 -11.59 -1.22
CA LEU A 18 -69.67 -12.97 -0.95
C LEU A 18 -70.64 -13.73 -0.02
N PHE A 19 -71.58 -13.04 0.63
CA PHE A 19 -72.68 -13.66 1.37
C PHE A 19 -74.03 -13.65 0.63
N PHE A 20 -74.15 -12.98 -0.52
CA PHE A 20 -75.46 -12.76 -1.16
C PHE A 20 -75.76 -13.73 -2.31
N ASN A 21 -76.70 -14.63 -2.07
CA ASN A 21 -77.84 -14.75 -2.97
C ASN A 21 -78.81 -13.61 -2.61
N VAL A 22 -79.07 -12.72 -3.58
CA VAL A 22 -79.94 -11.55 -3.42
C VAL A 22 -81.34 -12.00 -3.00
N PHE A 23 -81.67 -11.88 -1.72
CA PHE A 23 -83.05 -11.94 -1.24
C PHE A 23 -83.58 -10.51 -1.15
N LEU A 24 -84.53 -10.19 -2.03
CA LEU A 24 -85.45 -9.06 -1.85
C LEU A 24 -86.13 -9.21 -0.48
N PRO A 25 -86.36 -8.13 0.29
CA PRO A 25 -87.13 -8.21 1.52
C PRO A 25 -88.55 -8.63 1.15
N LYS A 26 -88.86 -9.91 1.35
CA LYS A 26 -90.25 -10.36 1.41
C LYS A 26 -90.83 -9.77 2.70
N ALA A 27 -91.99 -9.16 2.59
CA ALA A 27 -92.82 -8.91 3.77
C ALA A 27 -93.05 -10.27 4.44
N ASN A 28 -92.40 -10.49 5.58
CA ASN A 28 -92.61 -11.69 6.37
C ASN A 28 -93.88 -11.45 7.18
N ALA A 29 -94.93 -12.19 6.84
CA ALA A 29 -96.12 -12.30 7.65
C ALA A 29 -96.06 -13.64 8.39
N GLU A 30 -96.52 -13.65 9.64
CA GLU A 30 -96.42 -14.80 10.53
C GLU A 30 -97.82 -15.17 11.02
N VAL A 31 -98.21 -16.43 10.80
CA VAL A 31 -99.46 -16.97 11.35
C VAL A 31 -99.28 -17.23 12.83
N MET A 32 -100.11 -16.60 13.65
CA MET A 32 -100.07 -16.75 15.11
C MET A 32 -101.35 -17.42 15.63
N THR A 33 -101.18 -18.37 16.53
CA THR A 33 -102.28 -19.07 17.21
C THR A 33 -102.16 -18.87 18.71
N HIS A 34 -103.26 -19.05 19.46
CA HIS A 34 -103.25 -18.89 20.91
C HIS A 34 -103.79 -20.11 21.64
N GLU A 35 -103.25 -20.35 22.82
CA GLU A 35 -103.64 -21.39 23.76
C GLU A 35 -104.16 -20.72 25.04
N LYS A 36 -105.44 -20.94 25.35
CA LYS A 36 -106.04 -20.45 26.59
C LYS A 36 -105.57 -21.29 27.77
N TYR A 37 -105.37 -20.64 28.91
CA TYR A 37 -105.09 -21.31 30.18
C TYR A 37 -105.84 -20.65 31.33
N SER A 38 -105.98 -21.37 32.43
CA SER A 38 -106.57 -20.85 33.67
C SER A 38 -105.49 -20.37 34.63
N MET A 39 -105.71 -19.22 35.26
CA MET A 39 -104.80 -18.65 36.24
C MET A 39 -105.54 -17.84 37.30
N ASN A 40 -104.89 -17.64 38.44
CA ASN A 40 -105.28 -16.65 39.44
C ASN A 40 -104.92 -15.26 38.92
N TRP A 41 -105.78 -14.71 38.05
CA TRP A 41 -105.56 -13.43 37.36
C TRP A 41 -105.53 -12.25 38.33
N SER A 42 -104.64 -11.30 38.08
CA SER A 42 -104.59 -10.03 38.81
C SER A 42 -105.75 -9.12 38.41
N TYR A 43 -106.31 -8.40 39.37
CA TYR A 43 -107.40 -7.46 39.16
C TYR A 43 -106.88 -6.02 39.06
N SER A 44 -107.28 -5.30 38.02
CA SER A 44 -106.99 -3.86 37.88
C SER A 44 -108.17 -3.05 38.38
N ASN A 45 -107.96 -2.26 39.43
CA ASN A 45 -108.97 -1.34 39.94
C ASN A 45 -109.28 -0.22 38.94
N SER A 46 -108.26 0.27 38.23
CA SER A 46 -108.41 1.34 37.22
C SER A 46 -109.21 0.88 35.99
N LEU A 47 -109.04 -0.37 35.55
CA LEU A 47 -109.77 -0.94 34.42
C LEU A 47 -111.07 -1.67 34.81
N GLY A 48 -111.34 -1.82 36.11
CA GLY A 48 -112.54 -2.50 36.64
C GLY A 48 -112.68 -3.97 36.22
N LYS A 49 -111.57 -4.65 35.89
CA LYS A 49 -111.59 -6.03 35.37
C LYS A 49 -110.33 -6.83 35.70
N TYR A 50 -110.45 -8.15 35.65
CA TYR A 50 -109.31 -9.06 35.68
C TYR A 50 -108.48 -8.93 34.40
N ILE A 51 -107.16 -8.85 34.56
CA ILE A 51 -106.19 -8.77 33.46
C ILE A 51 -105.88 -10.19 32.99
N ARG A 52 -106.42 -10.57 31.84
CA ARG A 52 -106.29 -11.92 31.26
C ARG A 52 -105.41 -11.89 30.01
N THR A 53 -104.80 -13.02 29.71
CA THR A 53 -104.01 -13.23 28.49
C THR A 53 -104.08 -14.70 28.06
N GLU A 54 -103.53 -15.00 26.89
CA GLU A 54 -103.39 -16.32 26.30
C GLU A 54 -101.95 -16.50 25.84
N ILE A 55 -101.46 -17.74 25.78
CA ILE A 55 -100.12 -18.01 25.22
C ILE A 55 -100.23 -17.95 23.70
N ILE A 56 -99.64 -16.93 23.08
CA ILE A 56 -99.56 -16.85 21.62
C ILE A 56 -98.32 -17.62 21.16
N LYS A 57 -98.44 -18.38 20.08
CA LYS A 57 -97.34 -19.07 19.40
C LYS A 57 -97.32 -18.72 17.93
N ASN A 58 -96.14 -18.46 17.40
CA ASN A 58 -95.92 -18.36 15.96
C ASN A 58 -95.92 -19.75 15.30
N SER A 59 -95.78 -19.81 13.97
CA SER A 59 -95.80 -21.07 13.21
C SER A 59 -94.66 -22.03 13.60
N SER A 60 -93.55 -21.48 14.10
CA SER A 60 -92.39 -22.23 14.61
C SER A 60 -92.53 -22.65 16.08
N GLY A 61 -93.66 -22.37 16.72
CA GLY A 61 -93.95 -22.71 18.11
C GLY A 61 -93.30 -21.80 19.17
N GLN A 62 -92.67 -20.70 18.75
CA GLN A 62 -92.07 -19.71 19.65
C GLN A 62 -93.17 -18.85 20.26
N ILE A 63 -93.01 -18.53 21.55
CA ILE A 63 -93.99 -17.74 22.29
C ILE A 63 -93.93 -16.28 21.86
N ALA A 64 -95.08 -15.73 21.48
CA ALA A 64 -95.28 -14.32 21.24
C ALA A 64 -96.07 -13.70 22.40
N TYR A 65 -95.85 -12.40 22.62
CA TYR A 65 -96.47 -11.60 23.66
C TYR A 65 -97.34 -10.51 23.07
N CYS A 66 -98.43 -10.24 23.74
CA CYS A 66 -99.41 -9.22 23.43
C CYS A 66 -98.83 -7.81 23.63
N LEU A 67 -98.97 -6.94 22.62
CA LEU A 67 -98.54 -5.54 22.70
C LEU A 67 -99.71 -4.57 22.96
N THR A 68 -100.96 -5.02 23.02
CA THR A 68 -102.11 -4.11 23.21
C THR A 68 -103.15 -4.69 24.17
N LEU A 69 -103.12 -4.22 25.41
CA LEU A 69 -104.04 -4.63 26.47
C LEU A 69 -105.50 -4.33 26.08
N GLY A 70 -106.32 -5.37 26.07
CA GLY A 70 -107.78 -5.26 25.87
C GLY A 70 -108.29 -5.63 24.47
N LEU A 71 -107.40 -5.82 23.49
CA LEU A 71 -107.75 -6.40 22.18
C LEU A 71 -107.59 -7.94 22.21
N LYS A 72 -108.17 -8.64 21.23
CA LYS A 72 -108.13 -10.11 21.17
C LYS A 72 -106.75 -10.60 20.71
N SER A 73 -106.28 -11.71 21.27
CA SER A 73 -105.10 -12.42 20.78
C SER A 73 -105.35 -13.03 19.39
N PRO A 74 -104.33 -13.07 18.51
CA PRO A 74 -104.43 -13.71 17.21
C PRO A 74 -104.69 -15.22 17.33
N ASN A 75 -105.52 -15.74 16.43
CA ASN A 75 -105.99 -17.11 16.34
C ASN A 75 -106.08 -17.60 14.88
N GLY A 76 -104.95 -17.64 14.19
CA GLY A 76 -104.81 -18.09 12.81
C GLY A 76 -104.74 -16.95 11.79
N GLU A 77 -104.79 -15.69 12.22
CA GLU A 77 -104.51 -14.54 11.36
C GLU A 77 -103.02 -14.48 10.97
N ASP A 78 -102.77 -14.04 9.74
CA ASP A 78 -101.44 -13.76 9.22
C ASP A 78 -101.06 -12.31 9.55
N LEU A 79 -100.12 -12.13 10.48
CA LEU A 79 -99.74 -10.81 10.96
C LEU A 79 -98.48 -10.33 10.24
N PRO A 80 -98.51 -9.19 9.52
CA PRO A 80 -97.30 -8.66 8.89
C PRO A 80 -96.31 -8.08 9.90
N GLU A 81 -95.01 -8.34 9.71
CA GLU A 81 -93.94 -7.71 10.49
C GLU A 81 -93.99 -6.18 10.32
N MET A 82 -93.98 -5.44 11.43
CA MET A 82 -94.04 -3.97 11.46
C MET A 82 -92.78 -3.31 12.04
N GLY A 83 -91.70 -4.08 12.18
CA GLY A 83 -90.42 -3.64 12.71
C GLY A 83 -90.09 -4.27 14.06
N LYS A 84 -89.38 -3.51 14.90
CA LYS A 84 -88.97 -3.93 16.25
C LYS A 84 -89.79 -3.18 17.31
N THR A 85 -89.97 -3.76 18.48
CA THR A 85 -90.44 -3.00 19.65
C THR A 85 -89.36 -2.03 20.14
N ASP A 86 -89.64 -1.20 21.14
CA ASP A 86 -88.59 -0.46 21.83
C ASP A 86 -87.65 -1.39 22.63
N ASN A 87 -86.52 -0.84 23.10
CA ASN A 87 -85.53 -1.60 23.86
C ASN A 87 -86.02 -1.99 25.27
N VAL A 88 -87.00 -1.30 25.86
CA VAL A 88 -87.54 -1.65 27.19
C VAL A 88 -88.32 -2.95 27.09
N VAL A 89 -89.22 -3.06 26.10
CA VAL A 89 -89.97 -4.29 25.82
C VAL A 89 -89.03 -5.43 25.45
N TYR A 90 -88.01 -5.18 24.62
CA TYR A 90 -86.98 -6.18 24.31
C TYR A 90 -86.28 -6.71 25.56
N ARG A 91 -85.86 -5.84 26.48
CA ARG A 91 -85.22 -6.24 27.73
C ARG A 91 -86.17 -6.98 28.67
N VAL A 92 -87.46 -6.63 28.68
CA VAL A 92 -88.49 -7.41 29.38
C VAL A 92 -88.54 -8.83 28.85
N LEU A 93 -88.58 -9.01 27.52
CA LEU A 93 -88.63 -10.33 26.92
C LEU A 93 -87.33 -11.13 27.14
N LEU A 94 -86.16 -10.48 27.13
CA LEU A 94 -84.87 -11.13 27.44
C LEU A 94 -84.81 -11.64 28.89
N ASN A 95 -85.47 -10.93 29.81
CA ASN A 95 -85.48 -11.26 31.23
C ASN A 95 -86.74 -12.01 31.66
N GLY A 96 -87.68 -12.23 30.74
CA GLY A 96 -88.93 -12.96 30.96
C GLY A 96 -88.89 -14.37 30.37
N PHE A 97 -90.03 -15.03 30.44
CA PHE A 97 -90.25 -16.34 29.83
C PHE A 97 -90.37 -16.20 28.29
N PRO A 98 -89.88 -17.15 27.47
CA PRO A 98 -89.13 -18.35 27.84
C PRO A 98 -87.60 -18.16 27.92
N GLN A 99 -87.06 -16.94 27.81
CA GLN A 99 -85.61 -16.70 27.89
C GLN A 99 -85.04 -16.99 29.29
N LYS A 100 -85.85 -16.73 30.32
CA LYS A 100 -85.65 -17.23 31.68
C LYS A 100 -86.55 -18.44 31.92
N SER A 101 -85.96 -19.46 32.52
CA SER A 101 -86.66 -20.66 32.96
C SER A 101 -87.67 -20.36 34.08
N ILE A 102 -88.58 -21.30 34.31
CA ILE A 102 -89.60 -21.23 35.37
C ILE A 102 -88.93 -21.05 36.74
N GLU A 103 -87.83 -21.76 36.98
CA GLU A 103 -87.05 -21.74 38.20
C GLU A 103 -86.34 -20.39 38.39
N GLN A 104 -85.76 -19.83 37.32
CA GLN A 104 -85.11 -18.51 37.36
C GLN A 104 -86.09 -17.37 37.66
N LEU A 105 -87.33 -17.50 37.22
CA LEU A 105 -88.39 -16.52 37.53
C LEU A 105 -89.03 -16.73 38.90
N GLY A 106 -88.76 -17.86 39.57
CA GLY A 106 -89.30 -18.17 40.89
C GLY A 106 -90.81 -18.43 40.90
N VAL A 107 -91.34 -19.01 39.82
CA VAL A 107 -92.77 -19.34 39.65
C VAL A 107 -92.96 -20.85 39.51
N ALA A 108 -94.19 -21.35 39.66
CA ALA A 108 -94.44 -22.79 39.76
C ALA A 108 -94.58 -23.51 38.40
N ASN A 109 -94.95 -22.81 37.34
CA ASN A 109 -95.24 -23.41 36.05
C ASN A 109 -95.15 -22.41 34.88
N LYS A 110 -95.23 -22.93 33.65
CA LYS A 110 -95.17 -22.14 32.40
C LYS A 110 -96.23 -21.04 32.32
N ASN A 111 -97.42 -21.25 32.90
CA ASN A 111 -98.53 -20.30 32.80
C ASN A 111 -98.29 -19.08 33.71
N GLU A 112 -97.75 -19.31 34.91
CA GLU A 112 -97.32 -18.23 35.81
C GLU A 112 -96.15 -17.43 35.22
N ALA A 113 -95.16 -18.13 34.65
CA ALA A 113 -94.01 -17.52 33.99
C ALA A 113 -94.41 -16.65 32.79
N HIS A 114 -95.28 -17.19 31.94
CA HIS A 114 -95.87 -16.47 30.82
C HIS A 114 -96.65 -15.25 31.30
N TYR A 115 -97.56 -15.42 32.27
CA TYR A 115 -98.41 -14.34 32.75
C TYR A 115 -97.61 -13.19 33.38
N ALA A 116 -96.61 -13.52 34.22
CA ALA A 116 -95.72 -12.53 34.80
C ALA A 116 -94.97 -11.72 33.73
N THR A 117 -94.50 -12.39 32.68
CA THR A 117 -93.83 -11.75 31.54
C THR A 117 -94.79 -10.86 30.75
N GLN A 118 -96.02 -11.32 30.50
CA GLN A 118 -97.03 -10.54 29.79
C GLN A 118 -97.43 -9.27 30.56
N LEU A 119 -97.58 -9.35 31.88
CA LEU A 119 -97.81 -8.19 32.74
C LEU A 119 -96.64 -7.21 32.65
N ALA A 120 -95.40 -7.72 32.67
CA ALA A 120 -94.21 -6.89 32.52
C ALA A 120 -94.13 -6.21 31.13
N VAL A 121 -94.56 -6.88 30.06
CA VAL A 121 -94.64 -6.29 28.71
C VAL A 121 -95.62 -5.13 28.68
N TRP A 122 -96.84 -5.30 29.21
CA TRP A 122 -97.82 -4.21 29.26
C TRP A 122 -97.39 -3.08 30.20
N ASN A 123 -96.64 -3.38 31.26
CA ASN A 123 -96.02 -2.37 32.10
C ASN A 123 -94.97 -1.56 31.34
N ALA A 124 -94.07 -2.22 30.60
CA ALA A 124 -93.06 -1.54 29.79
C ALA A 124 -93.68 -0.64 28.72
N LEU A 125 -94.84 -1.04 28.18
CA LEU A 125 -95.62 -0.25 27.23
C LEU A 125 -96.43 0.88 27.88
N GLY A 126 -96.41 1.02 29.21
CA GLY A 126 -97.18 2.03 29.96
C GLY A 126 -98.69 1.79 29.95
N GLN A 127 -99.15 0.58 29.61
CA GLN A 127 -100.58 0.25 29.50
C GLN A 127 -101.20 -0.19 30.83
N LEU A 128 -100.37 -0.57 31.81
CA LEU A 128 -100.74 -0.85 33.19
C LEU A 128 -99.53 -0.57 34.11
N ASP A 129 -99.75 -0.45 35.41
CA ASP A 129 -98.70 -0.50 36.43
C ASP A 129 -98.87 -1.78 37.27
N VAL A 130 -97.87 -2.65 37.25
CA VAL A 130 -97.87 -3.90 38.03
C VAL A 130 -97.98 -3.64 39.54
N ASN A 131 -97.55 -2.48 40.04
CA ASN A 131 -97.67 -2.12 41.46
C ASN A 131 -99.11 -1.77 41.88
N GLU A 132 -99.95 -1.35 40.94
CA GLU A 132 -101.34 -0.95 41.20
C GLU A 132 -102.34 -2.11 41.05
N LEU A 133 -101.90 -3.25 40.51
CA LEU A 133 -102.73 -4.45 40.37
C LEU A 133 -102.90 -5.16 41.71
N LYS A 134 -104.12 -5.65 41.99
CA LYS A 134 -104.38 -6.61 43.06
C LYS A 134 -104.02 -8.01 42.56
N HIS A 135 -102.85 -8.51 42.97
CA HIS A 135 -102.36 -9.83 42.56
C HIS A 135 -102.91 -10.95 43.46
N GLU A 136 -103.58 -11.93 42.84
CA GLU A 136 -104.04 -13.15 43.51
C GLU A 136 -102.91 -14.19 43.66
N ASN A 137 -101.84 -14.09 42.86
CA ASN A 137 -100.65 -14.95 42.95
C ASN A 137 -99.39 -14.12 43.24
N LYS A 138 -98.80 -14.32 44.43
CA LYS A 138 -97.63 -13.57 44.90
C LYS A 138 -96.33 -13.92 44.17
N ASN A 139 -96.21 -15.13 43.63
CA ASN A 139 -95.05 -15.52 42.84
C ASN A 139 -95.06 -14.81 41.48
N VAL A 140 -96.24 -14.69 40.85
CA VAL A 140 -96.43 -13.90 39.62
C VAL A 140 -96.10 -12.42 39.85
N GLU A 141 -96.58 -11.83 40.95
CA GLU A 141 -96.25 -10.44 41.33
C GLU A 141 -94.74 -10.23 41.44
N LYS A 142 -94.05 -11.12 42.17
CA LYS A 142 -92.60 -11.05 42.37
C LYS A 142 -91.83 -11.23 41.05
N ALA A 143 -92.23 -12.18 40.23
CA ALA A 143 -91.62 -12.44 38.93
C ALA A 143 -91.79 -11.25 37.98
N ALA A 144 -93.01 -10.69 37.87
CA ALA A 144 -93.27 -9.51 37.03
C ALA A 144 -92.41 -8.31 37.46
N LYS A 145 -92.33 -8.03 38.77
CA LYS A 145 -91.48 -6.96 39.33
C LYS A 145 -89.98 -7.21 39.06
N THR A 146 -89.54 -8.46 39.14
CA THR A 146 -88.14 -8.85 38.88
C THR A 146 -87.78 -8.63 37.41
N ILE A 147 -88.67 -9.03 36.49
CA ILE A 147 -88.49 -8.82 35.04
C ILE A 147 -88.42 -7.33 34.73
N ILE A 148 -89.35 -6.52 35.27
CA ILE A 148 -89.38 -5.07 35.06
C ILE A 148 -88.10 -4.41 35.59
N ASN A 149 -87.66 -4.77 36.81
CA ASN A 149 -86.45 -4.21 37.39
C ASN A 149 -85.19 -4.59 36.58
N ALA A 150 -85.09 -5.85 36.13
CA ALA A 150 -84.00 -6.29 35.26
C ALA A 150 -84.02 -5.55 33.91
N ALA A 151 -85.22 -5.30 33.36
CA ALA A 151 -85.36 -4.54 32.12
C ALA A 151 -85.02 -3.06 32.28
N ASN A 152 -85.28 -2.45 33.43
CA ASN A 152 -84.96 -1.05 33.69
C ASN A 152 -83.47 -0.81 34.01
N THR A 153 -82.76 -1.84 34.48
CA THR A 153 -81.34 -1.75 34.87
C THR A 153 -80.38 -2.23 33.78
N SER A 154 -80.85 -2.99 32.78
CA SER A 154 -80.03 -3.42 31.65
C SER A 154 -79.86 -2.32 30.59
N GLU A 155 -78.65 -2.22 30.04
CA GLU A 155 -78.29 -1.34 28.92
C GLU A 155 -78.41 -2.05 27.56
N ASP A 156 -78.95 -3.27 27.52
CA ASP A 156 -79.07 -4.04 26.28
C ASP A 156 -79.96 -3.31 25.26
N THR A 157 -79.45 -3.25 24.04
CA THR A 157 -80.13 -2.69 22.87
C THR A 157 -80.35 -3.77 21.82
N GLN A 158 -81.29 -3.54 20.90
CA GLN A 158 -81.55 -4.46 19.78
C GLN A 158 -80.61 -4.26 18.59
N ASP A 159 -80.02 -3.08 18.48
CA ASP A 159 -79.09 -2.77 17.39
C ASP A 159 -77.74 -3.45 17.64
N ILE A 160 -77.19 -4.06 16.59
CA ILE A 160 -75.89 -4.70 16.65
C ILE A 160 -74.82 -3.62 16.48
N PHE A 161 -73.95 -3.49 17.48
CA PHE A 161 -72.69 -2.74 17.32
C PHE A 161 -71.55 -3.69 17.02
N MET A 162 -70.55 -3.21 16.28
CA MET A 162 -69.35 -3.96 15.95
C MET A 162 -68.17 -3.00 15.89
N ASN A 163 -67.13 -3.30 16.66
CA ASN A 163 -65.86 -2.57 16.66
C ASN A 163 -64.71 -3.57 16.55
N VAL A 164 -63.64 -3.18 15.87
CA VAL A 164 -62.40 -3.97 15.82
C VAL A 164 -61.34 -3.23 16.61
N ILE A 165 -60.72 -3.91 17.57
CA ILE A 165 -59.73 -3.33 18.47
C ILE A 165 -58.40 -4.07 18.32
N PRO A 166 -57.27 -3.36 18.18
CA PRO A 166 -57.16 -1.90 18.16
C PRO A 166 -57.61 -1.30 16.82
N ALA A 167 -58.21 -0.10 16.89
CA ALA A 167 -58.67 0.65 15.72
C ALA A 167 -57.56 1.50 15.07
N GLU A 168 -56.49 1.75 15.83
CA GLU A 168 -55.32 2.49 15.37
C GLU A 168 -54.44 1.66 14.43
N LYS A 169 -53.64 2.38 13.64
CA LYS A 169 -52.66 1.79 12.73
C LYS A 169 -51.64 0.98 13.51
N GLN A 170 -51.44 -0.27 13.12
CA GLN A 170 -50.44 -1.14 13.73
C GLN A 170 -49.16 -1.21 12.89
N LYS A 171 -48.01 -1.08 13.56
CA LYS A 171 -46.70 -1.45 12.98
C LYS A 171 -46.45 -2.93 13.23
N ALA A 172 -46.33 -3.72 12.18
CA ALA A 172 -45.97 -5.12 12.27
C ALA A 172 -44.47 -5.27 12.54
N GLU A 173 -44.11 -6.10 13.51
CA GLU A 173 -42.74 -6.31 13.96
C GLU A 173 -42.19 -7.66 13.48
N LEU A 174 -40.91 -7.71 13.11
CA LEU A 174 -40.27 -8.93 12.64
C LEU A 174 -40.19 -9.99 13.76
N LYS A 175 -40.82 -11.14 13.55
CA LYS A 175 -40.77 -12.33 14.40
C LYS A 175 -40.53 -13.57 13.54
N GLY A 176 -39.28 -14.06 13.56
CA GLY A 176 -38.88 -15.17 12.71
C GLY A 176 -38.99 -14.82 11.22
N GLU A 177 -39.81 -15.57 10.49
CA GLU A 177 -39.97 -15.43 9.04
C GLU A 177 -41.04 -14.42 8.60
N PHE A 178 -41.72 -13.75 9.55
CA PHE A 178 -42.82 -12.84 9.26
C PHE A 178 -42.73 -11.54 10.08
N PHE A 179 -43.25 -10.44 9.54
CA PHE A 179 -43.70 -9.31 10.34
C PHE A 179 -45.09 -9.61 10.89
N GLU A 180 -45.26 -9.48 12.20
CA GLU A 180 -46.52 -9.75 12.89
C GLU A 180 -47.11 -8.51 13.53
N THR A 181 -48.41 -8.32 13.36
CA THR A 181 -49.17 -7.36 14.17
C THR A 181 -49.45 -7.91 15.58
N ASN A 182 -49.91 -7.04 16.48
CA ASN A 182 -50.62 -7.48 17.68
C ASN A 182 -51.98 -8.08 17.29
N LEU A 183 -52.60 -8.76 18.26
CA LEU A 183 -53.91 -9.37 18.08
C LEU A 183 -55.01 -8.32 17.95
N TYR A 184 -55.86 -8.50 16.95
CA TYR A 184 -57.13 -7.82 16.76
C TYR A 184 -58.27 -8.65 17.38
N THR A 185 -59.24 -7.96 17.96
CA THR A 185 -60.45 -8.54 18.54
C THR A 185 -61.69 -7.84 17.96
N VAL A 186 -62.73 -8.62 17.65
CA VAL A 186 -64.04 -8.08 17.24
C VAL A 186 -64.94 -7.98 18.48
N GLN A 187 -65.23 -6.76 18.91
CA GLN A 187 -66.15 -6.47 20.01
C GLN A 187 -67.55 -6.20 19.48
N THR A 188 -68.56 -6.86 20.05
CA THR A 188 -69.96 -6.75 19.65
C THR A 188 -70.89 -7.17 20.78
N ASN A 189 -72.15 -6.72 20.72
CA ASN A 189 -73.26 -7.19 21.54
C ASN A 189 -74.11 -8.29 20.85
N ALA A 190 -73.61 -8.88 19.77
CA ALA A 190 -74.23 -10.03 19.11
C ALA A 190 -74.07 -11.30 19.95
N LYS A 191 -75.02 -12.23 19.83
CA LYS A 191 -75.03 -13.51 20.54
C LYS A 191 -74.00 -14.48 19.96
N SER A 192 -73.91 -14.52 18.64
CA SER A 192 -73.01 -15.40 17.89
C SER A 192 -72.71 -14.78 16.54
N GLY A 193 -71.79 -15.40 15.79
CA GLY A 193 -71.48 -14.96 14.44
C GLY A 193 -70.12 -15.44 13.99
N SER A 194 -69.73 -14.96 12.82
CA SER A 194 -68.40 -15.21 12.25
C SER A 194 -67.94 -14.00 11.47
N TYR A 195 -66.64 -13.94 11.21
CA TYR A 195 -66.04 -12.83 10.50
C TYR A 195 -64.89 -13.27 9.61
N LYS A 196 -64.66 -12.48 8.55
CA LYS A 196 -63.56 -12.63 7.60
C LYS A 196 -62.76 -11.34 7.56
N VAL A 197 -61.44 -11.49 7.51
CA VAL A 197 -60.53 -10.36 7.37
C VAL A 197 -60.26 -10.13 5.89
N VAL A 198 -60.45 -8.89 5.45
CA VAL A 198 -60.42 -8.49 4.05
C VAL A 198 -59.24 -7.57 3.87
N ALA A 199 -58.14 -8.12 3.37
CA ALA A 199 -56.90 -7.39 3.16
C ALA A 199 -56.92 -6.69 1.78
N LYS A 200 -56.93 -5.36 1.76
CA LYS A 200 -57.00 -4.54 0.54
C LYS A 200 -55.60 -4.20 0.05
N ASN A 201 -55.26 -4.61 -1.18
CA ASN A 201 -53.93 -4.41 -1.79
C ASN A 201 -52.79 -4.97 -0.92
N ALA A 202 -53.05 -6.04 -0.19
CA ALA A 202 -52.02 -6.68 0.62
C ALA A 202 -50.93 -7.29 -0.26
N PRO A 203 -49.67 -7.27 0.20
CA PRO A 203 -48.60 -8.01 -0.46
C PRO A 203 -48.90 -9.50 -0.59
N ASN A 204 -48.25 -10.14 -1.57
CA ASN A 204 -48.36 -11.59 -1.74
C ASN A 204 -47.84 -12.33 -0.49
N GLY A 205 -48.55 -13.37 -0.09
CA GLY A 205 -48.15 -14.22 1.04
C GLY A 205 -48.57 -13.71 2.43
N VAL A 206 -49.33 -12.61 2.51
CA VAL A 206 -49.97 -12.19 3.77
C VAL A 206 -50.91 -13.28 4.27
N LYS A 207 -50.82 -13.59 5.56
CA LYS A 207 -51.66 -14.59 6.24
C LYS A 207 -52.44 -13.95 7.37
N ILE A 208 -53.68 -14.42 7.54
CA ILE A 208 -54.53 -14.10 8.69
C ILE A 208 -54.46 -15.30 9.62
N VAL A 209 -54.01 -15.07 10.86
CA VAL A 209 -53.63 -16.13 11.78
C VAL A 209 -54.34 -15.95 13.10
N SER A 210 -54.90 -17.01 13.66
CA SER A 210 -55.59 -16.98 14.95
C SER A 210 -54.62 -16.73 16.12
N GLU A 211 -55.16 -16.52 17.32
CA GLU A 211 -54.37 -16.44 18.57
C GLU A 211 -53.47 -17.67 18.74
N ASN A 212 -53.94 -18.86 18.33
CA ASN A 212 -53.25 -20.14 18.45
C ASN A 212 -52.26 -20.43 17.30
N GLY A 213 -52.11 -19.53 16.32
CA GLY A 213 -51.16 -19.71 15.22
C GLY A 213 -51.72 -20.41 13.97
N GLU A 214 -53.02 -20.68 13.90
CA GLU A 214 -53.65 -21.32 12.75
C GLU A 214 -54.00 -20.30 11.67
N VAL A 215 -53.69 -20.60 10.40
CA VAL A 215 -54.13 -19.77 9.26
C VAL A 215 -55.61 -20.01 9.03
N LYS A 216 -56.42 -18.95 9.02
CA LYS A 216 -57.88 -19.04 8.89
C LYS A 216 -58.44 -18.07 7.86
N ASP A 217 -59.31 -18.57 6.99
CA ASP A 217 -60.09 -17.76 6.04
C ASP A 217 -61.33 -17.12 6.68
N GLN A 218 -61.82 -17.73 7.75
CA GLN A 218 -62.99 -17.29 8.52
C GLN A 218 -62.79 -17.64 9.99
N LEU A 219 -63.16 -16.72 10.87
CA LEU A 219 -63.04 -16.86 12.31
C LEU A 219 -64.42 -16.79 12.97
N SER A 220 -64.60 -17.54 14.05
CA SER A 220 -65.79 -17.45 14.90
C SER A 220 -65.73 -16.23 15.81
N LEU A 221 -66.90 -15.73 16.20
CA LEU A 221 -66.98 -14.64 17.17
C LEU A 221 -66.33 -15.06 18.50
N GLY A 222 -65.44 -14.21 19.04
CA GLY A 222 -64.63 -14.49 20.23
C GLY A 222 -63.18 -14.91 19.92
N GLU A 223 -62.90 -15.42 18.71
CA GLU A 223 -61.53 -15.63 18.28
C GLU A 223 -60.84 -14.29 18.01
N LYS A 224 -59.52 -14.23 18.27
CA LYS A 224 -58.66 -13.11 17.90
C LYS A 224 -57.80 -13.49 16.70
N PHE A 225 -57.37 -12.50 15.94
CA PHE A 225 -56.50 -12.71 14.79
C PHE A 225 -55.32 -11.73 14.77
N ARG A 226 -54.25 -12.09 14.08
CA ARG A 226 -53.13 -11.21 13.73
C ARG A 226 -52.83 -11.34 12.25
N ILE A 227 -52.08 -10.38 11.73
CA ILE A 227 -51.59 -10.40 10.36
C ILE A 227 -50.12 -10.80 10.37
N GLN A 228 -49.77 -11.77 9.53
CA GLN A 228 -48.38 -12.13 9.25
C GLN A 228 -48.03 -11.73 7.81
N ILE A 229 -46.91 -11.02 7.64
CA ILE A 229 -46.41 -10.53 6.35
C ILE A 229 -45.03 -11.16 6.14
N PRO A 230 -44.73 -11.84 5.01
CA PRO A 230 -43.42 -12.48 4.81
C PRO A 230 -42.26 -11.50 4.98
N LYS A 231 -41.17 -11.91 5.65
CA LYS A 231 -40.03 -11.03 5.94
C LYS A 231 -39.36 -10.42 4.71
N ASP A 232 -39.42 -11.11 3.55
CA ASP A 232 -38.83 -10.63 2.28
C ASP A 232 -39.71 -9.62 1.55
N THR A 233 -40.83 -9.22 2.16
CA THR A 233 -41.72 -8.19 1.60
C THR A 233 -41.11 -6.81 1.82
N LYS A 234 -40.89 -6.05 0.74
CA LYS A 234 -40.42 -4.65 0.81
C LYS A 234 -41.28 -3.81 1.75
N THR A 235 -40.66 -2.84 2.42
CA THR A 235 -41.33 -1.85 3.28
C THR A 235 -42.60 -1.32 2.63
N GLY A 236 -43.68 -1.28 3.39
CA GLY A 236 -44.97 -0.89 2.85
C GLY A 236 -46.05 -0.75 3.91
N GLU A 237 -47.25 -0.56 3.40
CA GLU A 237 -48.47 -0.40 4.17
C GLU A 237 -49.65 -0.89 3.34
N PHE A 238 -50.63 -1.49 4.01
CA PHE A 238 -51.91 -1.81 3.38
C PHE A 238 -53.04 -1.69 4.42
N ASN A 239 -54.28 -1.65 3.92
CA ASN A 239 -55.47 -1.57 4.76
C ASN A 239 -56.18 -2.92 4.81
N LEU A 240 -56.78 -3.23 5.95
CA LEU A 240 -57.70 -4.35 6.10
C LEU A 240 -59.03 -3.87 6.67
N SER A 241 -60.09 -4.62 6.39
CA SER A 241 -61.42 -4.43 6.98
C SER A 241 -61.96 -5.77 7.45
N VAL A 242 -62.82 -5.79 8.47
CA VAL A 242 -63.42 -7.02 8.99
C VAL A 242 -64.89 -7.06 8.56
N ALA A 243 -65.23 -8.04 7.73
CA ALA A 243 -66.60 -8.32 7.33
C ALA A 243 -67.17 -9.38 8.26
N THR A 244 -68.30 -9.08 8.90
CA THR A 244 -68.95 -9.95 9.90
C THR A 244 -70.34 -10.33 9.44
N ASN A 245 -70.80 -11.51 9.84
CA ASN A 245 -72.19 -11.90 9.84
C ASN A 245 -72.56 -12.27 11.28
N LEU A 246 -73.34 -11.40 11.93
CA LEU A 246 -73.60 -11.42 13.37
C LEU A 246 -75.06 -11.76 13.63
N THR A 247 -75.30 -12.68 14.56
CA THR A 247 -76.63 -13.10 14.97
C THR A 247 -76.97 -12.47 16.31
N LYS A 248 -78.12 -11.82 16.39
CA LYS A 248 -78.65 -11.26 17.65
C LYS A 248 -80.13 -11.53 17.79
N VAL A 249 -80.58 -11.72 19.03
CA VAL A 249 -82.00 -11.82 19.35
C VAL A 249 -82.61 -10.41 19.31
N GLN A 250 -83.75 -10.25 18.64
CA GLN A 250 -84.47 -8.98 18.51
C GLN A 250 -85.96 -9.20 18.80
N ALA A 251 -86.63 -8.20 19.38
CA ALA A 251 -88.06 -8.23 19.66
C ALA A 251 -88.83 -7.73 18.44
N ILE A 252 -89.20 -8.66 17.57
CA ILE A 252 -89.88 -8.37 16.32
C ILE A 252 -91.35 -8.14 16.62
N ALA A 253 -91.91 -7.04 16.11
CA ALA A 253 -93.29 -6.66 16.29
C ALA A 253 -94.10 -6.99 15.04
N TYR A 254 -95.31 -7.50 15.25
CA TYR A 254 -96.24 -7.91 14.22
C TYR A 254 -97.54 -7.12 14.38
N ARG A 255 -98.04 -6.60 13.26
CA ARG A 255 -99.21 -5.73 13.23
C ARG A 255 -100.48 -6.57 13.23
N GLY A 256 -101.32 -6.34 14.24
CA GLY A 256 -102.67 -6.86 14.33
C GLY A 256 -103.67 -6.10 13.42
N THR A 257 -104.95 -6.27 13.70
CA THR A 257 -106.05 -5.54 13.06
C THR A 257 -106.72 -4.61 14.07
N ASP A 258 -107.79 -3.91 13.69
CA ASP A 258 -108.56 -3.07 14.63
C ASP A 258 -109.17 -3.88 15.80
N THR A 259 -109.27 -5.20 15.67
CA THR A 259 -109.87 -6.09 16.68
C THR A 259 -108.89 -7.12 17.26
N VAL A 260 -107.76 -7.35 16.58
CA VAL A 260 -106.71 -8.30 16.97
C VAL A 260 -105.47 -7.51 17.34
N GLN A 261 -104.90 -7.78 18.51
CA GLN A 261 -103.76 -7.03 19.00
C GLN A 261 -102.47 -7.25 18.21
N ASN A 262 -101.60 -6.25 18.25
CA ASN A 262 -100.21 -6.42 17.86
C ASN A 262 -99.54 -7.46 18.78
N ALA A 263 -98.57 -8.19 18.23
CA ALA A 263 -97.81 -9.20 18.96
C ALA A 263 -96.31 -8.97 18.79
N THR A 264 -95.50 -9.47 19.72
CA THR A 264 -94.06 -9.48 19.59
C THR A 264 -93.46 -10.83 19.93
N VAL A 265 -92.41 -11.22 19.23
CA VAL A 265 -91.64 -12.43 19.52
C VAL A 265 -90.15 -12.13 19.45
N LEU A 266 -89.39 -12.73 20.37
CA LEU A 266 -87.93 -12.69 20.30
C LEU A 266 -87.43 -13.67 19.24
N LEU A 267 -86.81 -13.14 18.20
CA LEU A 267 -86.27 -13.92 17.09
C LEU A 267 -84.80 -13.62 16.89
N GLU A 268 -84.03 -14.64 16.51
CA GLU A 268 -82.67 -14.44 16.03
C GLU A 268 -82.70 -13.79 14.63
N ARG A 269 -81.88 -12.75 14.46
CA ARG A 269 -81.70 -12.01 13.22
C ARG A 269 -80.22 -11.90 12.92
N ASN A 270 -79.89 -12.12 11.66
CA ASN A 270 -78.52 -11.97 11.15
C ASN A 270 -78.36 -10.58 10.56
N GLU A 271 -77.25 -9.93 10.87
CA GLU A 271 -76.88 -8.65 10.29
C GLU A 271 -75.42 -8.69 9.84
N GLU A 272 -75.20 -8.22 8.61
CA GLU A 272 -73.86 -8.06 8.08
C GLU A 272 -73.32 -6.67 8.46
N LYS A 273 -72.11 -6.64 9.02
CA LYS A 273 -71.39 -5.39 9.30
C LYS A 273 -70.00 -5.45 8.70
N LEU A 274 -69.53 -4.29 8.25
CA LEU A 274 -68.17 -4.09 7.79
C LEU A 274 -67.50 -3.03 8.66
N SER A 275 -66.31 -3.32 9.19
CA SER A 275 -65.55 -2.31 9.93
C SER A 275 -65.08 -1.17 9.01
N SER A 276 -64.67 -0.06 9.61
CA SER A 276 -63.77 0.89 8.95
C SER A 276 -62.45 0.21 8.55
N ASP A 277 -61.70 0.85 7.66
CA ASP A 277 -60.36 0.41 7.29
C ASP A 277 -59.39 0.56 8.47
N LEU A 278 -58.60 -0.49 8.69
CA LEU A 278 -57.53 -0.56 9.67
C LEU A 278 -56.21 -0.64 8.90
N ALA A 279 -55.24 0.19 9.25
CA ALA A 279 -53.96 0.25 8.55
C ALA A 279 -52.90 -0.64 9.24
N VAL A 280 -52.09 -1.31 8.43
CA VAL A 280 -50.91 -2.06 8.89
C VAL A 280 -49.71 -1.60 8.08
N ASN A 281 -48.62 -1.21 8.75
CA ASN A 281 -47.34 -0.92 8.11
C ASN A 281 -46.20 -1.77 8.68
N TRP A 282 -45.13 -1.93 7.90
CA TRP A 282 -43.92 -2.63 8.32
C TRP A 282 -42.70 -1.99 7.66
N GLU A 283 -41.54 -2.24 8.22
CA GLU A 283 -40.26 -1.70 7.75
C GLU A 283 -39.29 -2.85 7.51
N ALA A 284 -39.06 -3.15 6.24
CA ALA A 284 -38.12 -4.16 5.79
C ALA A 284 -36.76 -3.51 5.54
N ALA A 285 -35.96 -3.50 6.60
CA ALA A 285 -34.59 -3.03 6.56
C ALA A 285 -33.63 -4.10 7.09
N GLY A 286 -32.40 -4.04 6.59
CA GLY A 286 -31.27 -4.81 7.05
C GLY A 286 -30.05 -3.93 7.23
N SER A 287 -28.90 -4.57 7.20
CA SER A 287 -27.62 -3.89 7.30
C SER A 287 -26.59 -4.58 6.42
N LEU A 288 -25.55 -3.84 6.05
CA LEU A 288 -24.36 -4.41 5.44
C LEU A 288 -23.15 -4.22 6.34
N LYS A 289 -22.20 -5.15 6.23
CA LYS A 289 -20.92 -5.15 6.91
C LYS A 289 -19.80 -5.42 5.92
N ILE A 290 -18.80 -4.57 5.93
CA ILE A 290 -17.56 -4.78 5.19
C ILE A 290 -16.50 -5.23 6.18
N LYS A 291 -15.77 -6.29 5.84
CA LYS A 291 -14.51 -6.66 6.49
C LYS A 291 -13.36 -6.37 5.52
N LYS A 292 -12.52 -5.42 5.88
CA LYS A 292 -11.37 -5.01 5.07
C LYS A 292 -10.11 -5.73 5.55
N VAL A 293 -9.47 -6.42 4.63
CA VAL A 293 -8.21 -7.11 4.88
C VAL A 293 -7.15 -6.75 3.83
N GLY A 294 -5.88 -7.03 4.16
CA GLY A 294 -4.77 -7.01 3.22
C GLY A 294 -4.56 -8.36 2.53
N GLU A 295 -3.58 -8.41 1.63
CA GLU A 295 -3.25 -9.59 0.80
C GLU A 295 -2.92 -10.85 1.61
N ASN A 296 -2.53 -10.73 2.89
CA ASN A 296 -2.24 -11.85 3.78
C ASN A 296 -3.26 -12.01 4.91
N GLY A 297 -4.41 -11.35 4.84
CA GLY A 297 -5.49 -11.43 5.83
C GLY A 297 -5.37 -10.46 7.02
N GLU A 298 -4.37 -9.57 7.02
CA GLU A 298 -4.25 -8.51 8.02
C GLU A 298 -5.48 -7.58 8.00
N ILE A 299 -6.04 -7.25 9.16
CA ILE A 299 -7.19 -6.34 9.25
C ILE A 299 -6.77 -4.89 8.96
N LEU A 300 -7.56 -4.16 8.17
CA LEU A 300 -7.20 -2.81 7.73
C LEU A 300 -8.22 -1.74 8.13
N ALA A 301 -7.76 -0.79 8.94
CA ALA A 301 -8.49 0.42 9.29
C ALA A 301 -8.32 1.54 8.25
N GLY A 302 -9.31 2.43 8.16
CA GLY A 302 -9.24 3.67 7.38
C GLY A 302 -9.55 3.53 5.88
N ALA A 303 -9.99 2.35 5.41
CA ALA A 303 -10.58 2.22 4.07
C ALA A 303 -11.92 2.94 4.03
N VAL A 304 -12.17 3.74 2.99
CA VAL A 304 -13.44 4.45 2.82
C VAL A 304 -14.19 3.85 1.66
N PHE A 305 -15.44 3.48 1.91
CA PHE A 305 -16.36 2.91 0.95
C PHE A 305 -17.56 3.81 0.75
N GLU A 306 -17.99 3.92 -0.49
CA GLU A 306 -19.27 4.52 -0.87
C GLU A 306 -20.24 3.41 -1.30
N VAL A 307 -21.45 3.47 -0.76
CA VAL A 307 -22.49 2.45 -0.98
C VAL A 307 -23.55 3.04 -1.90
N PHE A 308 -23.86 2.32 -2.97
CA PHE A 308 -24.85 2.69 -3.97
C PHE A 308 -26.02 1.70 -3.95
N ASN A 309 -27.25 2.20 -4.13
CA ASN A 309 -28.42 1.36 -4.34
C ASN A 309 -28.53 0.87 -5.80
N ALA A 310 -29.59 0.13 -6.12
CA ALA A 310 -29.84 -0.38 -7.48
C ALA A 310 -30.08 0.72 -8.55
N ASN A 311 -30.44 1.93 -8.13
CA ASN A 311 -30.59 3.10 -9.02
C ASN A 311 -29.26 3.85 -9.21
N ASN A 312 -28.15 3.32 -8.68
CA ASN A 312 -26.83 3.95 -8.67
C ASN A 312 -26.77 5.27 -7.89
N GLU A 313 -27.67 5.43 -6.90
CA GLU A 313 -27.68 6.57 -5.98
C GLU A 313 -26.86 6.24 -4.74
N SER A 314 -26.02 7.18 -4.29
CA SER A 314 -25.24 7.03 -3.06
C SER A 314 -26.16 7.07 -1.84
N VAL A 315 -26.12 6.02 -1.02
CA VAL A 315 -26.94 5.89 0.20
C VAL A 315 -26.12 6.07 1.48
N GLY A 316 -24.81 6.19 1.37
CA GLY A 316 -23.95 6.42 2.52
C GLY A 316 -22.48 6.13 2.24
N ARG A 317 -21.64 6.66 3.13
CA ARG A 317 -20.20 6.44 3.14
C ARG A 317 -19.80 5.86 4.49
N ILE A 318 -18.99 4.81 4.46
CA ILE A 318 -18.54 4.11 5.66
C ILE A 318 -17.01 3.96 5.63
N THR A 319 -16.39 4.02 6.81
CA THR A 319 -14.95 3.91 6.97
C THR A 319 -14.64 2.76 7.91
N THR A 320 -13.63 1.95 7.58
CA THR A 320 -13.28 0.79 8.42
C THR A 320 -12.60 1.23 9.71
N GLY A 321 -13.08 0.69 10.83
CA GLY A 321 -12.53 0.93 12.16
C GLY A 321 -11.25 0.14 12.44
N ALA A 322 -10.77 0.21 13.68
CA ALA A 322 -9.55 -0.48 14.13
C ALA A 322 -9.62 -2.02 14.02
N ASP A 323 -10.82 -2.59 14.06
CA ASP A 323 -11.08 -4.02 13.85
C ASP A 323 -11.14 -4.42 12.36
N GLY A 324 -10.94 -3.45 11.46
CA GLY A 324 -11.03 -3.62 10.02
C GLY A 324 -12.46 -3.74 9.50
N THR A 325 -13.49 -3.40 10.28
CA THR A 325 -14.88 -3.50 9.84
C THR A 325 -15.58 -2.16 9.71
N ALA A 326 -16.58 -2.09 8.83
CA ALA A 326 -17.47 -0.94 8.67
C ALA A 326 -18.90 -1.44 8.47
N GLU A 327 -19.88 -0.82 9.11
CA GLU A 327 -21.29 -1.21 9.02
C GLU A 327 -22.15 -0.03 8.55
N LEU A 328 -23.14 -0.31 7.70
CA LEU A 328 -24.20 0.63 7.34
C LEU A 328 -25.56 -0.03 7.64
N ASN A 329 -26.32 0.58 8.55
CA ASN A 329 -27.55 0.04 9.10
C ASN A 329 -28.79 0.67 8.48
N ASN A 330 -29.97 0.08 8.76
CA ASN A 330 -31.28 0.58 8.36
C ASN A 330 -31.41 0.77 6.83
N LEU A 331 -30.81 -0.14 6.07
CA LEU A 331 -30.89 -0.14 4.61
C LEU A 331 -32.14 -0.90 4.16
N PRO A 332 -32.99 -0.33 3.28
CA PRO A 332 -34.06 -1.07 2.64
C PRO A 332 -33.55 -2.37 2.01
N ILE A 333 -34.34 -3.44 2.06
CA ILE A 333 -33.93 -4.70 1.45
C ILE A 333 -33.68 -4.54 -0.07
N GLY A 334 -32.63 -5.18 -0.56
CA GLY A 334 -32.24 -5.10 -1.96
C GLY A 334 -30.75 -5.32 -2.18
N THR A 335 -30.32 -5.12 -3.42
CA THR A 335 -28.92 -5.26 -3.81
C THR A 335 -28.22 -3.92 -3.80
N TYR A 336 -27.04 -3.89 -3.17
CA TYR A 336 -26.18 -2.72 -3.04
C TYR A 336 -24.82 -2.95 -3.69
N ILE A 337 -24.25 -1.88 -4.23
CA ILE A 337 -22.89 -1.85 -4.77
C ILE A 337 -22.02 -1.06 -3.80
N VAL A 338 -20.93 -1.67 -3.35
CA VAL A 338 -19.96 -1.07 -2.46
C VAL A 338 -18.69 -0.79 -3.25
N LYS A 339 -18.33 0.48 -3.36
CA LYS A 339 -17.13 0.94 -4.08
C LYS A 339 -16.12 1.48 -3.10
N GLU A 340 -14.89 0.96 -3.12
CA GLU A 340 -13.79 1.58 -2.39
C GLU A 340 -13.40 2.89 -3.08
N ILE A 341 -13.45 3.99 -2.34
CA ILE A 341 -13.09 5.33 -2.84
C ILE A 341 -11.75 5.82 -2.28
N LYS A 342 -11.28 5.21 -1.18
CA LYS A 342 -9.97 5.46 -0.59
C LYS A 342 -9.45 4.21 0.10
N ALA A 343 -8.29 3.74 -0.35
CA ALA A 343 -7.57 2.65 0.29
C ALA A 343 -7.00 3.05 1.66
N PRO A 344 -6.78 2.08 2.57
CA PRO A 344 -5.95 2.26 3.76
C PRO A 344 -4.55 2.78 3.41
N THR A 345 -3.92 3.50 4.34
CA THR A 345 -2.55 3.98 4.18
C THR A 345 -1.59 2.81 3.92
N GLY A 346 -0.79 2.92 2.85
CA GLY A 346 0.16 1.88 2.44
C GLY A 346 -0.43 0.75 1.60
N TYR A 347 -1.69 0.87 1.15
CA TYR A 347 -2.36 -0.11 0.29
C TYR A 347 -2.84 0.54 -1.02
N VAL A 348 -2.89 -0.27 -2.07
CA VAL A 348 -3.44 0.10 -3.38
C VAL A 348 -4.96 -0.03 -3.32
N SER A 349 -5.69 0.92 -3.92
CA SER A 349 -7.16 0.83 -4.00
C SER A 349 -7.60 -0.36 -4.83
N GLY A 350 -8.62 -1.07 -4.37
CA GLY A 350 -9.29 -2.09 -5.17
C GLY A 350 -10.24 -1.44 -6.17
N ASP A 351 -10.01 -1.68 -7.46
CA ASP A 351 -10.84 -1.09 -8.53
C ASP A 351 -12.19 -1.81 -8.73
N LYS A 352 -12.39 -2.96 -8.11
CA LYS A 352 -13.58 -3.81 -8.31
C LYS A 352 -14.63 -3.55 -7.23
N PRO A 353 -15.78 -2.91 -7.58
CA PRO A 353 -16.90 -2.81 -6.66
C PRO A 353 -17.40 -4.18 -6.24
N GLN A 354 -17.92 -4.28 -5.03
CA GLN A 354 -18.53 -5.49 -4.50
C GLN A 354 -20.04 -5.36 -4.48
N THR A 355 -20.75 -6.45 -4.73
CA THR A 355 -22.21 -6.51 -4.65
C THR A 355 -22.61 -7.21 -3.35
N ILE A 356 -23.54 -6.61 -2.60
CA ILE A 356 -24.06 -7.16 -1.35
C ILE A 356 -25.60 -7.17 -1.44
N GLU A 357 -26.21 -8.32 -1.14
CA GLU A 357 -27.64 -8.40 -0.92
C GLU A 357 -27.95 -8.13 0.56
N VAL A 358 -28.83 -7.15 0.81
CA VAL A 358 -29.33 -6.81 2.14
C VAL A 358 -30.73 -7.40 2.29
N LYS A 359 -30.90 -8.27 3.29
CA LYS A 359 -32.17 -8.92 3.65
C LYS A 359 -32.69 -8.42 4.99
N THR A 360 -33.98 -8.58 5.21
CA THR A 360 -34.68 -8.10 6.41
C THR A 360 -34.07 -8.69 7.68
N GLY A 361 -33.65 -7.84 8.61
CA GLY A 361 -33.06 -8.27 9.89
C GLY A 361 -31.70 -8.96 9.78
N GLU A 362 -31.13 -9.08 8.58
CA GLU A 362 -29.84 -9.73 8.35
C GLU A 362 -28.70 -8.72 8.17
N LYS A 363 -27.47 -9.20 8.41
CA LYS A 363 -26.22 -8.50 8.17
C LYS A 363 -25.55 -9.07 6.92
N GLY A 364 -25.77 -8.45 5.77
CA GLY A 364 -25.07 -8.81 4.54
C GLY A 364 -23.57 -8.51 4.68
N ALA A 365 -22.71 -9.53 4.60
CA ALA A 365 -21.28 -9.37 4.85
C ALA A 365 -20.45 -9.60 3.58
N VAL A 366 -19.45 -8.74 3.34
CA VAL A 366 -18.45 -8.95 2.30
C VAL A 366 -17.04 -8.70 2.82
N GLN A 367 -16.07 -9.47 2.31
CA GLN A 367 -14.66 -9.23 2.58
C GLN A 367 -14.01 -8.56 1.37
N VAL A 368 -13.29 -7.45 1.60
CA VAL A 368 -12.57 -6.70 0.55
C VAL A 368 -11.07 -6.72 0.83
N VAL A 369 -10.29 -7.17 -0.15
CA VAL A 369 -8.83 -7.34 -0.04
C VAL A 369 -8.11 -6.21 -0.78
N ASN A 370 -7.10 -5.59 -0.16
CA ASN A 370 -6.19 -4.68 -0.85
C ASN A 370 -4.76 -5.21 -0.80
N ASN A 371 -4.01 -4.89 -1.86
CA ASN A 371 -2.60 -5.22 -1.95
C ASN A 371 -1.74 -4.09 -1.37
N LYS A 372 -0.59 -4.44 -0.82
CA LYS A 372 0.35 -3.44 -0.28
C LYS A 372 0.94 -2.59 -1.41
N VAL A 373 1.14 -1.31 -1.14
CA VAL A 373 1.98 -0.46 -1.98
C VAL A 373 3.41 -1.00 -1.92
N LYS A 374 3.99 -1.23 -3.09
CA LYS A 374 5.37 -1.70 -3.30
C LYS A 374 5.99 -0.78 -4.34
N GLY A 375 7.22 -0.35 -4.12
CA GLY A 375 7.98 0.49 -5.03
C GLY A 375 9.43 0.02 -5.13
N ASN A 376 10.19 0.71 -5.97
CA ASN A 376 11.55 0.32 -6.30
C ASN A 376 12.49 1.52 -6.16
N ILE A 377 13.77 1.26 -6.02
CA ILE A 377 14.81 2.27 -6.21
C ILE A 377 15.84 1.80 -7.23
N GLU A 378 16.36 2.76 -7.99
CA GLU A 378 17.48 2.62 -8.90
C GLU A 378 18.61 3.52 -8.39
N ILE A 379 19.79 2.95 -8.16
CA ILE A 379 20.98 3.69 -7.74
C ILE A 379 21.96 3.67 -8.90
N LYS A 380 22.22 4.84 -9.46
CA LYS A 380 23.22 5.08 -10.48
C LYS A 380 24.52 5.54 -9.82
N LYS A 381 25.57 4.75 -9.98
CA LYS A 381 26.89 5.02 -9.41
C LYS A 381 27.87 5.47 -10.48
N LEU A 382 28.47 6.65 -10.27
CA LEU A 382 29.58 7.16 -11.05
C LEU A 382 30.76 7.60 -10.18
N SER A 383 31.90 7.87 -10.80
CA SER A 383 32.99 8.64 -10.22
C SER A 383 32.80 10.14 -10.45
N ASP A 384 33.58 10.96 -9.75
CA ASP A 384 33.69 12.40 -9.95
C ASP A 384 34.12 12.82 -11.38
N SER A 385 34.67 11.90 -12.18
CA SER A 385 34.95 12.10 -13.61
C SER A 385 33.80 11.72 -14.55
N GLY A 386 32.69 11.19 -14.00
CA GLY A 386 31.53 10.73 -14.75
C GLY A 386 31.57 9.26 -15.21
N LYS A 387 32.62 8.50 -14.86
CA LYS A 387 32.74 7.08 -15.21
C LYS A 387 31.77 6.23 -14.39
N MET A 388 31.02 5.33 -15.05
CA MET A 388 30.13 4.37 -14.37
C MET A 388 30.94 3.38 -13.54
N LEU A 389 30.49 3.09 -12.30
CA LEU A 389 31.24 2.24 -11.37
C LEU A 389 30.49 0.93 -11.07
N PRO A 390 30.96 -0.21 -11.61
CA PRO A 390 30.50 -1.53 -11.18
C PRO A 390 31.09 -1.93 -9.82
N ASN A 391 30.52 -2.98 -9.22
CA ASN A 391 31.01 -3.63 -7.99
C ASN A 391 31.01 -2.74 -6.73
N VAL A 392 30.15 -1.72 -6.69
CA VAL A 392 29.90 -0.91 -5.48
C VAL A 392 28.72 -1.51 -4.72
N GLU A 393 28.92 -1.83 -3.45
CA GLU A 393 27.86 -2.42 -2.61
C GLU A 393 27.10 -1.31 -1.86
N PHE A 394 25.79 -1.31 -2.02
CA PHE A 394 24.86 -0.51 -1.24
C PHE A 394 24.02 -1.40 -0.34
N THR A 395 23.69 -0.89 0.84
CA THR A 395 22.72 -1.54 1.73
C THR A 395 21.55 -0.60 1.98
N VAL A 396 20.34 -1.11 1.80
CA VAL A 396 19.07 -0.43 2.11
C VAL A 396 18.65 -0.80 3.53
N PHE A 397 18.26 0.20 4.30
CA PHE A 397 17.80 0.09 5.68
C PHE A 397 16.41 0.70 5.83
N THR A 398 15.63 0.20 6.77
CA THR A 398 14.44 0.87 7.27
C THR A 398 14.81 2.14 8.05
N GLU A 399 13.84 3.02 8.32
CA GLU A 399 14.05 4.26 9.11
C GLU A 399 14.68 4.01 10.50
N ASP A 400 14.34 2.90 11.16
CA ASP A 400 14.90 2.46 12.45
C ASP A 400 16.27 1.75 12.34
N GLY A 401 16.80 1.58 11.13
CA GLY A 401 18.15 1.07 10.88
C GLY A 401 18.26 -0.45 10.73
N LYS A 402 17.15 -1.18 10.55
CA LYS A 402 17.19 -2.61 10.21
C LYS A 402 17.59 -2.80 8.75
N GLU A 403 18.51 -3.72 8.51
CA GLU A 403 18.93 -4.08 7.15
C GLU A 403 17.77 -4.74 6.38
N VAL A 404 17.50 -4.24 5.17
CA VAL A 404 16.44 -4.74 4.28
C VAL A 404 17.03 -5.58 3.15
N LYS A 405 18.01 -5.03 2.42
CA LYS A 405 18.61 -5.67 1.25
C LYS A 405 19.96 -5.07 0.91
N LYS A 406 20.90 -5.93 0.50
CA LYS A 406 22.17 -5.52 -0.13
C LYS A 406 22.06 -5.63 -1.64
N VAL A 407 22.64 -4.67 -2.35
CA VAL A 407 22.70 -4.64 -3.81
C VAL A 407 24.08 -4.20 -4.26
N VAL A 408 24.54 -4.72 -5.39
CA VAL A 408 25.83 -4.37 -5.99
C VAL A 408 25.58 -3.77 -7.37
N THR A 409 26.30 -2.69 -7.71
CA THR A 409 26.20 -2.08 -9.03
C THR A 409 26.75 -3.02 -10.11
N LYS A 410 26.03 -3.13 -11.22
CA LYS A 410 26.42 -3.94 -12.38
C LYS A 410 27.43 -3.18 -13.26
N GLU A 411 27.87 -3.79 -14.37
CA GLU A 411 28.79 -3.19 -15.37
C GLU A 411 28.38 -1.80 -15.85
N ASN A 412 27.08 -1.51 -15.94
CA ASN A 412 26.56 -0.21 -16.33
C ASN A 412 26.51 0.83 -15.18
N GLY A 413 27.04 0.49 -13.99
CA GLY A 413 27.02 1.33 -12.80
C GLY A 413 25.66 1.39 -12.08
N ILE A 414 24.70 0.53 -12.43
CA ILE A 414 23.33 0.58 -11.87
C ILE A 414 23.11 -0.57 -10.89
N ALA A 415 22.47 -0.24 -9.76
CA ALA A 415 21.96 -1.17 -8.77
C ALA A 415 20.44 -0.96 -8.59
N ASN A 416 19.65 -2.04 -8.64
CA ASN A 416 18.20 -1.99 -8.50
C ASN A 416 17.72 -2.72 -7.25
N VAL A 417 16.77 -2.12 -6.55
CA VAL A 417 16.09 -2.74 -5.40
C VAL A 417 14.59 -2.66 -5.61
N ASP A 418 14.01 -3.80 -5.95
CA ASP A 418 12.59 -3.93 -6.23
C ASP A 418 11.79 -4.40 -5.02
N GLY A 419 10.51 -4.05 -4.99
CA GLY A 419 9.52 -4.62 -4.08
C GLY A 419 9.60 -4.12 -2.64
N LEU A 420 10.14 -2.91 -2.42
CA LEU A 420 10.14 -2.27 -1.11
C LEU A 420 8.70 -1.87 -0.74
N THR A 421 8.24 -2.28 0.44
CA THR A 421 6.91 -1.93 0.93
C THR A 421 6.79 -0.45 1.28
N TYR A 422 5.57 0.08 1.30
CA TYR A 422 5.28 1.44 1.77
C TYR A 422 6.01 1.78 3.07
N GLY A 423 6.66 2.95 3.12
CA GLY A 423 7.39 3.41 4.29
C GLY A 423 8.65 4.18 3.95
N LYS A 424 9.36 4.58 4.99
CA LYS A 424 10.60 5.35 4.93
C LYS A 424 11.83 4.45 5.08
N TYR A 425 12.84 4.76 4.30
CA TYR A 425 14.08 4.01 4.19
C TYR A 425 15.26 4.97 4.03
N TYR A 426 16.46 4.43 4.12
CA TYR A 426 17.65 5.07 3.58
C TYR A 426 18.58 4.01 3.00
N PHE A 427 19.50 4.42 2.13
CA PHE A 427 20.60 3.57 1.70
C PHE A 427 21.93 4.29 1.89
N LEU A 428 23.02 3.52 2.01
CA LEU A 428 24.39 4.02 2.02
C LEU A 428 25.34 2.99 1.38
N GLU A 429 26.50 3.47 0.95
CA GLU A 429 27.55 2.61 0.37
C GLU A 429 28.32 1.86 1.48
N THR A 430 28.27 0.53 1.42
CA THR A 430 28.90 -0.35 2.41
C THR A 430 30.25 -0.90 1.95
N LYS A 431 30.47 -1.03 0.64
CA LYS A 431 31.78 -1.42 0.09
C LYS A 431 32.11 -0.64 -1.17
N THR A 432 33.37 -0.23 -1.24
CA THR A 432 33.92 0.59 -2.31
C THR A 432 35.03 -0.19 -3.03
N PRO A 433 35.04 -0.21 -4.37
CA PRO A 433 36.12 -0.82 -5.14
C PRO A 433 37.44 -0.04 -4.98
N ASN A 434 38.56 -0.73 -5.17
CA ASN A 434 39.89 -0.11 -5.15
C ASN A 434 40.01 1.03 -6.17
N GLY A 435 40.78 2.05 -5.81
CA GLY A 435 40.96 3.25 -6.64
C GLY A 435 39.87 4.31 -6.48
N TYR A 436 38.93 4.12 -5.56
CA TYR A 436 37.88 5.09 -5.25
C TYR A 436 37.76 5.32 -3.73
N ILE A 437 37.38 6.54 -3.36
CA ILE A 437 37.04 6.90 -1.97
C ILE A 437 35.54 6.68 -1.78
N GLY A 438 35.18 5.87 -0.79
CA GLY A 438 33.80 5.47 -0.54
C GLY A 438 32.93 6.58 0.02
N ASN A 439 31.70 6.69 -0.47
CA ASN A 439 30.75 7.69 0.01
C ASN A 439 30.00 7.21 1.26
N LYS A 440 30.16 7.91 2.40
CA LYS A 440 29.50 7.54 3.67
C LYS A 440 28.17 8.24 3.93
N THR A 441 27.65 8.98 2.96
CA THR A 441 26.38 9.72 3.06
C THR A 441 25.20 8.76 3.15
N LYS A 442 24.24 9.06 4.03
CA LYS A 442 22.94 8.38 4.07
C LYS A 442 21.97 9.08 3.13
N TYR A 443 21.34 8.32 2.24
CA TYR A 443 20.37 8.83 1.28
C TYR A 443 18.96 8.39 1.70
N PRO A 444 18.18 9.26 2.39
CA PRO A 444 16.82 8.93 2.81
C PRO A 444 15.84 8.96 1.63
N PHE A 445 14.86 8.07 1.64
CA PHE A 445 13.79 8.03 0.65
C PHE A 445 12.51 7.40 1.23
N GLU A 446 11.39 7.57 0.54
CA GLU A 446 10.10 7.06 0.99
C GLU A 446 9.32 6.43 -0.17
N ILE A 447 8.82 5.21 0.03
CA ILE A 447 7.94 4.53 -0.92
C ILE A 447 6.50 4.94 -0.62
N LYS A 448 5.91 5.76 -1.49
CA LYS A 448 4.51 6.23 -1.38
C LYS A 448 3.57 5.67 -2.44
N GLU A 449 4.10 5.38 -3.62
CA GLU A 449 3.34 5.07 -4.83
C GLU A 449 3.66 3.64 -5.31
N HIS A 450 2.64 2.93 -5.76
CA HIS A 450 2.79 1.55 -6.24
C HIS A 450 3.51 1.51 -7.59
N ASN A 451 4.46 0.59 -7.74
CA ASN A 451 5.31 0.39 -8.92
C ASN A 451 6.15 1.60 -9.33
N LYS A 452 6.28 2.63 -8.49
CA LYS A 452 7.16 3.76 -8.75
C LYS A 452 8.61 3.38 -8.48
N THR A 453 9.49 3.72 -9.42
CA THR A 453 10.95 3.63 -9.25
C THR A 453 11.50 5.02 -8.92
N LEU A 454 12.20 5.14 -7.79
CA LEU A 454 12.95 6.36 -7.44
C LEU A 454 14.40 6.19 -7.89
N THR A 455 14.92 7.15 -8.66
CA THR A 455 16.30 7.11 -9.15
C THR A 455 17.20 8.03 -8.33
N PHE A 456 18.36 7.53 -7.94
CA PHE A 456 19.39 8.26 -7.19
C PHE A 456 20.71 8.20 -7.94
N THR A 457 21.47 9.29 -7.88
CA THR A 457 22.84 9.36 -8.41
C THR A 457 23.82 9.53 -7.26
N VAL A 458 24.84 8.67 -7.20
CA VAL A 458 25.85 8.67 -6.12
C VAL A 458 27.24 8.68 -6.72
N GLU A 459 28.06 9.63 -6.30
CA GLU A 459 29.43 9.84 -6.78
C GLU A 459 30.47 9.37 -5.76
N ASN A 460 31.59 8.83 -6.27
CA ASN A 460 32.80 8.53 -5.50
C ASN A 460 33.98 9.28 -6.10
N THR A 461 34.85 9.78 -5.25
CA THR A 461 36.07 10.45 -5.69
C THR A 461 37.10 9.42 -6.13
N GLU A 462 37.74 9.65 -7.29
CA GLU A 462 38.87 8.83 -7.74
C GLU A 462 40.10 9.03 -6.84
N VAL A 463 40.79 7.94 -6.51
CA VAL A 463 42.09 8.01 -5.84
C VAL A 463 43.11 8.51 -6.87
N LYS A 464 43.71 9.66 -6.58
CA LYS A 464 44.78 10.27 -7.38
C LYS A 464 45.94 10.62 -6.46
N GLY A 465 47.17 10.47 -6.95
CA GLY A 465 48.38 10.81 -6.23
C GLY A 465 49.40 11.46 -7.13
N SER A 466 50.56 11.77 -6.56
CA SER A 466 51.68 12.37 -7.29
C SER A 466 52.95 11.56 -7.07
N VAL A 467 53.91 11.73 -7.97
CA VAL A 467 55.25 11.16 -7.82
C VAL A 467 56.29 12.25 -8.05
N LYS A 468 57.32 12.22 -7.23
CA LYS A 468 58.51 13.05 -7.32
C LYS A 468 59.72 12.12 -7.47
N LEU A 469 60.41 12.20 -8.60
CA LEU A 469 61.66 11.48 -8.83
C LEU A 469 62.83 12.46 -8.73
N LEU A 470 63.84 12.09 -7.94
CA LEU A 470 65.08 12.84 -7.79
C LEU A 470 66.23 12.07 -8.44
N LYS A 471 66.88 12.71 -9.41
CA LYS A 471 68.02 12.16 -10.14
C LYS A 471 69.33 12.66 -9.54
N VAL A 472 70.19 11.73 -9.14
CA VAL A 472 71.47 12.04 -8.50
C VAL A 472 72.63 11.23 -9.08
N ASP A 473 73.85 11.70 -8.82
CA ASP A 473 75.07 10.93 -9.01
C ASP A 473 75.14 9.80 -7.97
N ASN A 474 75.61 8.62 -8.39
CA ASN A 474 75.71 7.45 -7.53
C ASN A 474 76.82 7.57 -6.46
N GLU A 475 77.92 8.25 -6.76
CA GLU A 475 79.06 8.45 -5.84
C GLU A 475 78.84 9.69 -4.95
N ASP A 476 78.11 10.70 -5.44
CA ASP A 476 77.74 11.90 -4.68
C ASP A 476 76.23 12.22 -4.83
N ILE A 477 75.41 11.69 -3.92
CA ILE A 477 73.95 11.91 -3.94
C ILE A 477 73.53 13.37 -3.73
N SER A 478 74.44 14.26 -3.29
CA SER A 478 74.18 15.69 -3.18
C SER A 478 74.17 16.37 -4.57
N LYS A 479 74.92 15.80 -5.53
CA LYS A 479 75.00 16.25 -6.91
C LYS A 479 73.74 15.83 -7.68
N LYS A 480 72.90 16.81 -7.96
CA LYS A 480 71.65 16.64 -8.71
C LYS A 480 71.91 16.68 -10.21
N LEU A 481 71.24 15.80 -10.96
CA LEU A 481 71.53 15.64 -12.38
C LEU A 481 70.38 16.15 -13.25
N GLU A 482 70.62 17.29 -13.89
CA GLU A 482 69.76 17.85 -14.92
C GLU A 482 69.90 17.08 -16.24
N GLY A 483 68.78 16.93 -16.94
CA GLY A 483 68.75 16.48 -18.32
C GLY A 483 68.61 14.99 -18.59
N ALA A 484 68.44 14.16 -17.55
CA ALA A 484 67.98 12.78 -17.74
C ALA A 484 66.55 12.79 -18.29
N VAL A 485 66.24 11.93 -19.25
CA VAL A 485 64.91 11.79 -19.83
C VAL A 485 64.31 10.46 -19.40
N PHE A 486 63.12 10.49 -18.80
CA PHE A 486 62.38 9.32 -18.34
C PHE A 486 61.05 9.17 -19.08
N GLU A 487 60.72 7.94 -19.47
CA GLU A 487 59.35 7.56 -19.84
C GLU A 487 58.61 7.07 -18.60
N LEU A 488 57.47 7.70 -18.27
CA LEU A 488 56.52 7.18 -17.30
C LEU A 488 55.58 6.20 -18.01
N LYS A 489 55.56 4.95 -17.56
CA LYS A 489 54.70 3.89 -18.10
C LYS A 489 53.69 3.43 -17.06
N ASP A 490 52.50 3.06 -17.50
CA ASP A 490 51.52 2.37 -16.65
C ASP A 490 51.80 0.85 -16.59
N ALA A 491 50.99 0.13 -15.81
CA ALA A 491 51.10 -1.32 -15.63
C ALA A 491 50.98 -2.14 -16.94
N SER A 492 50.38 -1.58 -18.00
CA SER A 492 50.28 -2.23 -19.31
C SER A 492 51.50 -2.00 -20.21
N GLY A 493 52.44 -1.15 -19.76
CA GLY A 493 53.59 -0.71 -20.54
C GLY A 493 53.30 0.48 -21.44
N LYS A 494 52.09 1.05 -21.40
CA LYS A 494 51.73 2.26 -22.17
C LYS A 494 52.47 3.46 -21.59
N VAL A 495 53.08 4.25 -22.47
CA VAL A 495 53.71 5.52 -22.12
C VAL A 495 52.63 6.55 -21.78
N ILE A 496 52.65 7.03 -20.54
CA ILE A 496 51.79 8.10 -20.02
C ILE A 496 52.39 9.48 -20.34
N GLY A 497 53.71 9.59 -20.29
CA GLY A 497 54.42 10.82 -20.61
C GLY A 497 55.93 10.62 -20.61
N GLU A 498 56.64 11.61 -21.13
CA GLU A 498 58.09 11.71 -21.10
C GLU A 498 58.49 12.96 -20.31
N TYR A 499 59.44 12.80 -19.38
CA TYR A 499 59.81 13.84 -18.42
C TYR A 499 61.32 13.98 -18.37
N LYS A 500 61.80 15.22 -18.45
CA LYS A 500 63.22 15.55 -18.33
C LYS A 500 63.51 16.11 -16.94
N THR A 501 64.58 15.67 -16.30
CA THR A 501 64.98 16.20 -14.99
C THR A 501 65.40 17.65 -15.13
N ASP A 502 64.89 18.49 -14.22
CA ASP A 502 65.22 19.93 -14.18
C ASP A 502 66.59 20.21 -13.55
N LYS A 503 66.91 21.50 -13.36
CA LYS A 503 68.17 21.95 -12.72
C LYS A 503 68.40 21.39 -11.32
N ASN A 504 67.34 21.01 -10.61
CA ASN A 504 67.39 20.40 -9.29
C ASN A 504 67.42 18.87 -9.37
N GLY A 505 67.50 18.30 -10.57
CA GLY A 505 67.44 16.87 -10.83
C GLY A 505 66.05 16.28 -10.62
N GLU A 506 64.99 17.08 -10.62
CA GLU A 506 63.65 16.62 -10.25
C GLU A 506 62.74 16.37 -11.45
N VAL A 507 61.87 15.37 -11.31
CA VAL A 507 60.68 15.16 -12.13
C VAL A 507 59.48 15.09 -11.19
N ASN A 508 58.48 15.93 -11.42
CA ASN A 508 57.26 15.99 -10.62
C ASN A 508 56.04 15.71 -11.51
N VAL A 509 55.30 14.64 -11.23
CA VAL A 509 54.08 14.27 -11.96
C VAL A 509 52.92 14.23 -10.98
N LYS A 510 51.88 15.02 -11.27
CA LYS A 510 50.70 15.17 -10.41
C LYS A 510 49.51 14.43 -10.97
N ASP A 511 48.51 14.21 -10.11
CA ASP A 511 47.18 13.69 -10.46
C ASP A 511 47.19 12.36 -11.22
N LEU A 512 48.17 11.50 -10.94
CA LEU A 512 48.22 10.14 -11.43
C LEU A 512 47.09 9.33 -10.79
N ALA A 513 46.32 8.62 -11.62
CA ALA A 513 45.26 7.74 -11.16
C ALA A 513 45.82 6.61 -10.27
N TYR A 514 44.94 5.98 -9.49
CA TYR A 514 45.27 4.75 -8.77
C TYR A 514 45.81 3.68 -9.72
N GLY A 515 46.94 3.09 -9.37
CA GLY A 515 47.56 2.05 -10.18
C GLY A 515 49.07 1.96 -10.02
N LYS A 516 49.65 0.97 -10.72
CA LYS A 516 51.08 0.73 -10.79
C LYS A 516 51.69 1.43 -11.99
N TYR A 517 52.86 2.01 -11.78
CA TYR A 517 53.61 2.77 -12.76
C TYR A 517 55.10 2.43 -12.69
N SER A 518 55.84 2.83 -13.72
CA SER A 518 57.30 2.75 -13.72
C SER A 518 57.93 3.91 -14.47
N PHE A 519 59.03 4.45 -13.96
CA PHE A 519 59.92 5.32 -14.74
C PHE A 519 61.01 4.48 -15.40
N VAL A 520 61.23 4.68 -16.70
CA VAL A 520 62.32 4.06 -17.46
C VAL A 520 63.20 5.18 -18.03
N GLU A 521 64.50 5.18 -17.70
CA GLU A 521 65.41 6.18 -18.28
C GLU A 521 65.62 5.87 -19.76
N LYS A 522 65.37 6.88 -20.60
CA LYS A 522 65.49 6.83 -22.06
C LYS A 522 66.77 7.49 -22.54
N ALA A 523 67.20 8.54 -21.86
CA ALA A 523 68.47 9.21 -22.12
C ALA A 523 69.10 9.65 -20.78
N SER A 524 70.38 9.35 -20.59
CA SER A 524 71.12 9.77 -19.41
C SER A 524 71.55 11.24 -19.51
N PRO A 525 71.83 11.89 -18.36
CA PRO A 525 72.56 13.14 -18.34
C PRO A 525 73.92 13.01 -19.03
N ASN A 526 74.42 14.09 -19.62
CA ASN A 526 75.72 14.10 -20.29
C ASN A 526 76.84 13.64 -19.33
N GLY A 527 77.67 12.70 -19.79
CA GLY A 527 78.74 12.11 -18.98
C GLY A 527 78.33 10.99 -18.02
N TYR A 528 77.09 10.49 -18.10
CA TYR A 528 76.59 9.39 -17.27
C TYR A 528 76.13 8.19 -18.10
N VAL A 529 76.26 7.00 -17.51
CA VAL A 529 75.75 5.75 -18.05
C VAL A 529 74.22 5.76 -18.02
N LEU A 530 73.58 5.32 -19.10
CA LEU A 530 72.12 5.13 -19.19
C LEU A 530 71.69 3.89 -18.40
N ILE A 531 70.69 4.04 -17.52
CA ILE A 531 70.13 2.94 -16.72
C ILE A 531 68.71 2.65 -17.15
N THR A 532 68.52 1.58 -17.93
CA THR A 532 67.21 1.19 -18.47
C THR A 532 66.35 0.35 -17.52
N GLU A 533 66.87 0.00 -16.34
CA GLU A 533 66.11 -0.76 -15.33
C GLU A 533 64.92 0.09 -14.82
N PRO A 534 63.67 -0.39 -14.90
CA PRO A 534 62.50 0.39 -14.49
C PRO A 534 62.44 0.64 -12.98
N ILE A 535 62.14 1.89 -12.59
CA ILE A 535 61.83 2.25 -11.21
C ILE A 535 60.31 2.16 -11.01
N VAL A 536 59.86 1.07 -10.39
CA VAL A 536 58.42 0.79 -10.19
C VAL A 536 57.86 1.48 -8.94
N PHE A 537 56.63 1.97 -9.02
CA PHE A 537 55.89 2.55 -7.90
C PHE A 537 54.36 2.37 -8.06
N GLU A 538 53.59 2.63 -7.01
CA GLU A 538 52.14 2.42 -7.02
C GLU A 538 51.39 3.52 -6.26
N ILE A 539 50.43 4.16 -6.92
CA ILE A 539 49.51 5.12 -6.32
C ILE A 539 48.39 4.36 -5.63
N LYS A 540 48.38 4.36 -4.28
CA LYS A 540 47.36 3.69 -3.46
C LYS A 540 46.48 4.63 -2.64
N GLU A 541 47.00 5.80 -2.29
CA GLU A 541 46.39 6.73 -1.35
C GLU A 541 46.14 8.07 -2.03
N HIS A 542 44.97 8.66 -1.79
CA HIS A 542 44.59 9.92 -2.41
C HIS A 542 45.43 11.09 -1.85
N GLY A 543 45.92 11.96 -2.74
CA GLY A 543 46.75 13.13 -2.40
C GLY A 543 48.20 12.81 -2.02
N LYS A 544 48.59 11.53 -1.92
CA LYS A 544 49.96 11.14 -1.50
C LYS A 544 50.98 11.46 -2.59
N ILE A 545 52.13 11.98 -2.18
CA ILE A 545 53.30 12.16 -3.03
C ILE A 545 54.27 11.01 -2.75
N ILE A 546 54.62 10.25 -3.78
CA ILE A 546 55.62 9.20 -3.71
C ILE A 546 56.96 9.80 -4.10
N GLU A 547 57.97 9.66 -3.25
CA GLU A 547 59.32 10.13 -3.51
C GLU A 547 60.21 8.97 -3.96
N LEU A 548 60.88 9.13 -5.10
CA LEU A 548 61.75 8.13 -5.72
C LEU A 548 63.14 8.71 -5.93
N LEU A 549 64.15 7.86 -5.84
CA LEU A 549 65.55 8.22 -6.09
C LEU A 549 66.07 7.41 -7.29
N ALA A 550 66.64 8.10 -8.28
CA ALA A 550 67.24 7.51 -9.46
C ALA A 550 68.73 7.89 -9.52
N VAL A 551 69.62 6.91 -9.39
CA VAL A 551 71.09 7.12 -9.37
C VAL A 551 71.70 6.82 -10.74
N ASN A 552 72.69 7.59 -11.21
CA ASN A 552 73.49 7.21 -12.40
C ASN A 552 74.97 7.21 -12.06
N HIS A 553 75.71 6.38 -12.76
CA HIS A 553 77.16 6.30 -12.66
C HIS A 553 77.81 7.20 -13.71
N LEU A 554 78.85 7.96 -13.32
CA LEU A 554 79.70 8.68 -14.25
C LEU A 554 80.35 7.70 -15.23
N ILE A 555 80.39 8.09 -16.49
CA ILE A 555 81.20 7.41 -17.50
C ILE A 555 82.67 7.60 -17.11
N LYS A 556 83.41 6.49 -17.02
CA LYS A 556 84.85 6.48 -16.73
C LYS A 556 85.57 5.62 -17.78
N GLY A 557 86.76 6.03 -18.20
CA GLY A 557 87.59 5.31 -19.16
C GLY A 557 89.08 5.39 -18.82
N ASN A 558 89.91 4.86 -19.72
CA ASN A 558 91.33 4.66 -19.48
C ASN A 558 92.15 5.15 -20.68
N LEU A 559 93.35 5.69 -20.42
CA LEU A 559 94.37 5.99 -21.43
C LEU A 559 95.58 5.07 -21.22
N GLU A 560 96.06 4.44 -22.29
CA GLU A 560 97.26 3.63 -22.32
C GLU A 560 98.23 4.22 -23.34
N ILE A 561 99.39 4.71 -22.87
CA ILE A 561 100.43 5.29 -23.71
C ILE A 561 101.55 4.27 -23.85
N THR A 562 101.89 3.90 -25.09
CA THR A 562 103.06 3.07 -25.40
C THR A 562 104.19 3.95 -25.93
N LYS A 563 105.29 4.01 -25.20
CA LYS A 563 106.47 4.80 -25.53
C LYS A 563 107.50 3.97 -26.27
N VAL A 564 107.89 4.45 -27.44
CA VAL A 564 108.85 3.75 -28.32
C VAL A 564 109.91 4.69 -28.87
N ASP A 565 110.98 4.11 -29.39
CA ASP A 565 112.00 4.84 -30.15
C ASP A 565 111.46 5.24 -31.53
N VAL A 566 111.78 6.46 -32.00
CA VAL A 566 111.46 6.89 -33.37
C VAL A 566 112.12 5.99 -34.42
N ALA A 567 113.34 5.51 -34.17
CA ALA A 567 114.10 4.68 -35.10
C ALA A 567 113.69 3.20 -35.08
N ASP A 568 113.16 2.70 -33.95
CA ASP A 568 112.68 1.34 -33.78
C ASP A 568 111.43 1.28 -32.91
N GLY A 569 110.27 1.07 -33.53
CA GLY A 569 108.98 0.96 -32.83
C GLY A 569 108.85 -0.24 -31.89
N ASN A 570 109.77 -1.22 -31.96
CA ASN A 570 109.84 -2.33 -31.02
C ASN A 570 110.66 -2.01 -29.77
N ASN A 571 111.56 -1.02 -29.84
CA ASN A 571 112.34 -0.57 -28.69
C ASN A 571 111.43 0.21 -27.73
N LYS A 572 111.11 -0.40 -26.58
CA LYS A 572 110.21 0.16 -25.57
C LYS A 572 110.98 1.00 -24.57
N LEU A 573 110.43 2.17 -24.24
CA LEU A 573 111.16 3.16 -23.44
C LEU A 573 110.55 3.30 -22.03
N PRO A 574 111.21 2.77 -20.99
CA PRO A 574 110.78 2.96 -19.60
C PRO A 574 111.14 4.35 -19.06
N ASN A 575 110.44 4.78 -18.01
CA ASN A 575 110.66 6.02 -17.26
C ASN A 575 110.36 7.34 -17.99
N ALA A 576 109.71 7.33 -19.17
CA ALA A 576 109.08 8.54 -19.72
C ALA A 576 107.95 8.97 -18.79
N GLU A 577 107.86 10.24 -18.40
CA GLU A 577 106.76 10.76 -17.60
C GLU A 577 105.78 11.54 -18.48
N PHE A 578 104.49 11.22 -18.34
CA PHE A 578 103.39 11.91 -18.98
C PHE A 578 102.53 12.61 -17.94
N THR A 579 102.06 13.81 -18.29
CA THR A 579 101.07 14.54 -17.51
C THR A 579 99.79 14.72 -18.32
N ILE A 580 98.66 14.33 -17.76
CA ILE A 580 97.32 14.53 -18.33
C ILE A 580 96.70 15.80 -17.73
N TYR A 581 96.11 16.62 -18.60
CA TYR A 581 95.37 17.82 -18.27
C TYR A 581 93.91 17.69 -18.73
N ASN A 582 92.98 18.26 -17.96
CA ASN A 582 91.59 18.37 -18.39
C ASN A 582 91.39 19.51 -19.41
N GLU A 583 90.18 19.66 -19.94
CA GLU A 583 89.83 20.72 -20.89
C GLU A 583 90.11 22.15 -20.37
N ALA A 584 90.10 22.35 -19.04
CA ALA A 584 90.44 23.64 -18.41
C ALA A 584 91.95 23.88 -18.27
N GLY A 585 92.79 22.95 -18.72
CA GLY A 585 94.24 22.99 -18.59
C GLY A 585 94.78 22.63 -17.20
N LYS A 586 93.94 22.13 -16.29
CA LYS A 586 94.36 21.69 -14.95
C LYS A 586 94.94 20.28 -15.01
N GLU A 587 96.06 20.07 -14.34
CA GLU A 587 96.68 18.76 -14.15
C GLU A 587 95.70 17.80 -13.45
N VAL A 588 95.50 16.62 -14.05
CA VAL A 588 94.61 15.56 -13.57
C VAL A 588 95.42 14.45 -12.91
N VAL A 589 96.45 13.94 -13.62
CA VAL A 589 97.26 12.82 -13.17
C VAL A 589 98.61 12.79 -13.92
N LYS A 590 99.64 12.27 -13.25
CA LYS A 590 100.97 11.97 -13.83
C LYS A 590 101.26 10.48 -13.76
N GLY A 591 102.01 9.98 -14.73
CA GLY A 591 102.38 8.57 -14.79
C GLY A 591 103.63 8.36 -15.60
N LYS A 592 104.45 7.38 -15.19
CA LYS A 592 105.65 6.98 -15.90
C LYS A 592 105.43 5.70 -16.68
N THR A 593 106.18 5.53 -17.77
CA THR A 593 106.20 4.26 -18.49
C THR A 593 106.94 3.18 -17.72
N ASP A 594 106.35 1.98 -17.68
CA ASP A 594 106.94 0.79 -17.09
C ASP A 594 108.07 0.19 -17.94
N ASP A 595 108.64 -0.95 -17.52
CA ASP A 595 109.69 -1.68 -18.24
C ASP A 595 109.29 -2.15 -19.65
N LYS A 596 107.98 -2.18 -19.95
CA LYS A 596 107.44 -2.49 -21.29
C LYS A 596 107.15 -1.22 -22.10
N GLY A 597 107.54 -0.06 -21.59
CA GLY A 597 107.29 1.24 -22.18
C GLY A 597 105.84 1.69 -22.10
N ILE A 598 105.03 1.15 -21.19
CA ILE A 598 103.59 1.44 -21.10
C ILE A 598 103.29 2.31 -19.88
N ALA A 599 102.55 3.40 -20.07
CA ALA A 599 101.93 4.17 -18.99
C ALA A 599 100.40 4.02 -19.06
N LYS A 600 99.77 3.60 -17.96
CA LYS A 600 98.31 3.41 -17.85
C LYS A 600 97.70 4.43 -16.90
N PHE A 601 96.61 5.04 -17.34
CA PHE A 601 95.81 5.99 -16.59
C PHE A 601 94.38 5.50 -16.56
N GLU A 602 93.92 5.08 -15.38
CA GLU A 602 92.62 4.42 -15.23
C GLU A 602 91.58 5.33 -14.60
N LYS A 603 90.30 5.03 -14.85
CA LYS A 603 89.14 5.70 -14.24
C LYS A 603 89.10 7.21 -14.48
N LEU A 604 89.61 7.67 -15.62
CA LEU A 604 89.48 9.05 -16.06
C LEU A 604 88.00 9.34 -16.35
N PRO A 605 87.37 10.37 -15.73
CA PRO A 605 85.99 10.73 -16.00
C PRO A 605 85.73 11.05 -17.48
N PHE A 606 84.48 10.98 -17.91
CA PHE A 606 84.04 11.50 -19.20
C PHE A 606 84.52 12.92 -19.43
N GLY A 607 85.01 13.19 -20.64
CA GLY A 607 85.46 14.52 -21.04
C GLY A 607 86.66 14.50 -21.97
N LYS A 608 87.06 15.71 -22.35
CA LYS A 608 88.21 15.98 -23.21
C LYS A 608 89.45 16.23 -22.36
N TYR A 609 90.56 15.68 -22.82
CA TYR A 609 91.84 15.75 -22.16
C TYR A 609 92.94 16.08 -23.15
N THR A 610 94.01 16.65 -22.65
CA THR A 610 95.29 16.75 -23.34
C THR A 610 96.37 16.08 -22.51
N TYR A 611 97.44 15.61 -23.14
CA TYR A 611 98.61 15.14 -22.42
C TYR A 611 99.88 15.48 -23.19
N LYS A 612 100.99 15.60 -22.46
CA LYS A 612 102.33 15.77 -23.03
C LYS A 612 103.35 14.99 -22.23
N GLU A 613 104.48 14.71 -22.84
CA GLU A 613 105.64 14.23 -22.11
C GLU A 613 106.21 15.37 -21.27
N THR A 614 106.50 15.08 -20.00
CA THR A 614 107.11 16.04 -19.06
C THR A 614 108.53 15.66 -18.67
N VAL A 615 108.88 14.37 -18.80
CA VAL A 615 110.24 13.89 -18.61
C VAL A 615 110.54 12.84 -19.67
N ALA A 616 111.55 13.09 -20.51
CA ALA A 616 112.00 12.12 -21.50
C ALA A 616 112.73 10.94 -20.82
N PRO A 617 112.67 9.73 -21.39
CA PRO A 617 113.55 8.62 -21.04
C PRO A 617 115.03 9.03 -21.07
N LYS A 618 115.84 8.40 -20.23
CA LYS A 618 117.28 8.67 -20.20
C LYS A 618 117.91 8.41 -21.58
N GLY A 619 118.59 9.43 -22.12
CA GLY A 619 119.25 9.35 -23.43
C GLY A 619 118.35 9.73 -24.60
N TYR A 620 117.14 10.24 -24.35
CA TYR A 620 116.19 10.72 -25.36
C TYR A 620 115.90 12.21 -25.19
N VAL A 621 115.53 12.85 -26.28
CA VAL A 621 115.05 14.24 -26.34
C VAL A 621 113.58 14.26 -25.93
N LEU A 622 113.21 15.23 -25.09
CA LEU A 622 111.83 15.44 -24.66
C LEU A 622 110.93 15.73 -25.87
N ASN A 623 109.84 14.97 -26.00
CA ASN A 623 108.81 15.25 -26.99
C ASN A 623 107.86 16.35 -26.49
N GLU A 624 107.95 17.54 -27.10
CA GLU A 624 107.12 18.70 -26.75
C GLU A 624 105.71 18.69 -27.38
N GLU A 625 105.34 17.65 -28.14
CA GLU A 625 104.02 17.52 -28.76
C GLU A 625 102.92 17.37 -27.70
N ILE A 626 101.81 18.09 -27.91
CA ILE A 626 100.61 18.00 -27.08
C ILE A 626 99.59 17.14 -27.82
N PHE A 627 99.25 16.00 -27.21
CA PHE A 627 98.25 15.08 -27.71
C PHE A 627 96.90 15.37 -27.07
N SER A 628 95.81 15.07 -27.78
CA SER A 628 94.43 15.16 -27.25
C SER A 628 93.73 13.82 -27.33
N PHE A 629 92.84 13.57 -26.38
CA PHE A 629 91.94 12.40 -26.39
C PHE A 629 90.63 12.73 -25.65
N GLU A 630 89.60 11.94 -25.87
CA GLU A 630 88.28 12.15 -25.28
C GLU A 630 87.69 10.83 -24.80
N ILE A 631 87.30 10.78 -23.52
CA ILE A 631 86.57 9.65 -22.94
C ILE A 631 85.08 9.88 -23.18
N LYS A 632 84.46 9.04 -24.01
CA LYS A 632 83.05 9.12 -24.43
C LYS A 632 82.21 7.97 -23.91
N GLU A 633 82.80 6.79 -23.74
CA GLU A 633 82.08 5.56 -23.39
C GLU A 633 82.61 4.97 -22.08
N ASN A 634 81.73 4.33 -21.32
CA ASN A 634 82.12 3.73 -20.06
C ASN A 634 82.98 2.48 -20.29
N GLY A 635 84.13 2.41 -19.62
CA GLY A 635 85.14 1.38 -19.82
C GLY A 635 86.01 1.56 -21.07
N GLN A 636 85.89 2.67 -21.80
CA GLN A 636 86.69 2.93 -23.00
C GLN A 636 88.19 2.88 -22.69
N ILE A 637 88.98 2.20 -23.52
CA ILE A 637 90.45 2.18 -23.42
C ILE A 637 91.03 2.83 -24.68
N ILE A 638 91.66 3.98 -24.51
CA ILE A 638 92.31 4.71 -25.59
C ILE A 638 93.79 4.36 -25.59
N LYS A 639 94.31 3.91 -26.73
CA LYS A 639 95.71 3.48 -26.88
C LYS A 639 96.46 4.42 -27.80
N HIS A 640 97.49 5.07 -27.28
CA HIS A 640 98.34 5.98 -28.04
C HIS A 640 99.78 5.48 -28.08
N ILE A 641 100.49 5.73 -29.18
CA ILE A 641 101.91 5.44 -29.31
C ILE A 641 102.65 6.77 -29.42
N VAL A 642 103.60 7.02 -28.52
CA VAL A 642 104.40 8.27 -28.48
C VAL A 642 105.87 7.93 -28.69
N LYS A 643 106.53 8.64 -29.60
CA LYS A 643 107.90 8.34 -30.02
C LYS A 643 108.87 9.42 -29.55
N ASP A 644 110.09 9.01 -29.16
CA ASP A 644 111.19 9.94 -28.88
C ASP A 644 112.39 9.68 -29.77
N GLU A 645 113.13 10.77 -29.99
CA GLU A 645 114.42 10.76 -30.65
C GLU A 645 115.52 10.60 -29.60
N LYS A 646 116.51 9.74 -29.85
CA LYS A 646 117.71 9.68 -28.99
C LYS A 646 118.46 11.01 -29.02
N ILE A 647 119.15 11.34 -27.93
CA ILE A 647 120.04 12.51 -27.86
C ILE A 647 121.21 12.24 -28.82
N PRO A 648 121.35 13.00 -29.93
CA PRO A 648 122.45 12.81 -30.86
C PRO A 648 123.77 13.20 -30.18
N SER A 649 124.84 12.47 -30.47
CA SER A 649 126.19 12.85 -30.03
C SER A 649 127.17 12.89 -31.19
N VAL A 650 127.98 13.94 -31.23
CA VAL A 650 129.09 14.09 -32.17
C VAL A 650 130.33 14.38 -31.35
N LYS A 651 131.37 13.58 -31.55
CA LYS A 651 132.69 13.71 -30.94
C LYS A 651 133.73 13.87 -32.03
N THR A 652 134.80 14.56 -31.70
CA THR A 652 135.91 14.77 -32.62
C THR A 652 137.23 14.53 -31.92
N THR A 653 138.17 13.94 -32.61
CA THR A 653 139.52 13.71 -32.12
C THR A 653 140.50 14.16 -33.19
N ALA A 654 141.01 15.38 -33.02
CA ALA A 654 142.07 15.93 -33.85
C ALA A 654 143.44 15.50 -33.31
N THR A 655 144.28 14.93 -34.17
CA THR A 655 145.66 14.52 -33.90
C THR A 655 146.56 14.90 -35.06
N ASP A 656 147.87 14.97 -34.83
CA ASP A 656 148.86 15.05 -35.91
C ASP A 656 148.77 13.75 -36.74
N LYS A 657 148.69 13.91 -38.06
CA LYS A 657 148.58 12.77 -38.99
C LYS A 657 149.83 11.89 -39.01
N THR A 658 151.00 12.42 -38.64
CA THR A 658 152.28 11.72 -38.74
C THR A 658 152.53 10.78 -37.57
N ASP A 659 152.22 11.20 -36.33
CA ASP A 659 152.51 10.43 -35.12
C ASP A 659 151.28 10.12 -34.25
N GLY A 660 150.11 10.65 -34.60
CA GLY A 660 148.88 10.44 -33.85
C GLY A 660 148.83 11.15 -32.50
N THR A 661 149.79 12.06 -32.23
CA THR A 661 149.84 12.82 -30.98
C THR A 661 148.90 14.04 -31.04
N LYS A 662 148.66 14.65 -29.87
CA LYS A 662 147.87 15.90 -29.75
C LYS A 662 148.76 17.14 -29.58
N GLU A 663 150.06 17.00 -29.75
CA GLU A 663 151.06 18.06 -29.56
C GLU A 663 151.91 18.16 -30.83
N MET A 664 152.07 19.36 -31.40
CA MET A 664 152.68 19.54 -32.73
C MET A 664 153.88 20.48 -32.62
N HIS A 665 155.05 20.05 -33.11
CA HIS A 665 156.29 20.83 -33.08
C HIS A 665 156.48 21.66 -34.36
N THR A 666 156.85 22.93 -34.21
CA THR A 666 156.81 23.95 -35.26
C THR A 666 158.03 23.91 -36.19
N SER A 667 158.06 22.98 -37.15
CA SER A 667 158.96 23.07 -38.30
C SER A 667 158.30 22.62 -39.62
N LYS A 668 157.87 23.63 -40.39
CA LYS A 668 157.58 23.71 -41.85
C LYS A 668 156.34 23.08 -42.51
N SER A 669 155.54 22.22 -41.87
CA SER A 669 154.08 22.10 -42.07
C SER A 669 153.56 20.91 -41.25
N VAL A 670 152.37 21.02 -40.67
CA VAL A 670 151.72 19.93 -39.93
C VAL A 670 150.36 19.67 -40.56
N THR A 671 150.02 18.39 -40.76
CA THR A 671 148.69 17.97 -41.24
C THR A 671 147.91 17.40 -40.06
N ILE A 672 146.74 17.97 -39.79
CA ILE A 672 145.85 17.51 -38.73
C ILE A 672 144.88 16.49 -39.32
N GLN A 673 144.81 15.32 -38.72
CA GLN A 673 143.75 14.35 -38.97
C GLN A 673 142.72 14.49 -37.85
N ASP A 674 141.48 14.82 -38.22
CA ASP A 674 140.38 14.86 -37.26
C ASP A 674 139.42 13.69 -37.53
N LYS A 675 139.23 12.85 -36.51
CA LYS A 675 138.28 11.74 -36.55
C LYS A 675 136.97 12.20 -35.91
N VAL A 676 135.95 12.39 -36.74
CA VAL A 676 134.58 12.64 -36.27
C VAL A 676 133.90 11.29 -36.01
N GLU A 677 133.50 11.08 -34.77
CA GLU A 677 132.65 9.97 -34.36
C GLU A 677 131.26 10.52 -34.07
N TYR A 678 130.24 9.93 -34.65
CA TYR A 678 128.87 10.33 -34.40
C TYR A 678 128.03 9.13 -33.99
N LYS A 679 127.00 9.39 -33.20
CA LYS A 679 126.05 8.39 -32.75
C LYS A 679 124.66 9.00 -32.67
N ASP A 680 123.67 8.22 -33.10
CA ASP A 680 122.25 8.57 -33.01
C ASP A 680 121.88 9.88 -33.76
N LEU A 681 122.64 10.23 -34.81
CA LEU A 681 122.27 11.32 -35.73
C LEU A 681 121.14 10.86 -36.66
N GLN A 682 120.19 11.74 -36.94
CA GLN A 682 119.11 11.47 -37.89
C GLN A 682 119.53 11.79 -39.32
N VAL A 683 119.25 10.86 -40.23
CA VAL A 683 119.47 11.05 -41.66
C VAL A 683 118.65 12.25 -42.15
N GLY A 684 119.30 13.20 -42.81
CA GLY A 684 118.66 14.41 -43.34
C GLY A 684 118.58 15.61 -42.40
N LYS A 685 118.96 15.47 -41.11
CA LYS A 685 119.17 16.63 -40.21
C LYS A 685 120.63 17.10 -40.30
N GLU A 686 120.83 18.40 -40.38
CA GLU A 686 122.17 19.00 -40.37
C GLU A 686 122.67 19.13 -38.93
N TYR A 687 123.87 18.58 -38.67
CA TYR A 687 124.54 18.68 -37.37
C TYR A 687 125.86 19.41 -37.54
N THR A 688 126.07 20.47 -36.77
CA THR A 688 127.31 21.26 -36.83
C THR A 688 128.24 20.89 -35.67
N LEU A 689 129.45 20.45 -36.00
CA LEU A 689 130.54 20.26 -35.05
C LEU A 689 131.52 21.44 -35.17
N LYS A 690 131.78 22.14 -34.07
CA LYS A 690 132.73 23.26 -34.01
C LYS A 690 133.89 22.87 -33.11
N GLY A 691 135.10 22.80 -33.69
CA GLY A 691 136.35 22.66 -32.95
C GLY A 691 137.18 23.94 -33.05
N LYS A 692 137.98 24.23 -32.03
CA LYS A 692 138.98 25.30 -32.05
C LYS A 692 140.35 24.69 -31.80
N LEU A 693 141.31 24.93 -32.69
CA LEU A 693 142.70 24.62 -32.40
C LEU A 693 143.21 25.59 -31.34
N MET A 694 143.80 25.07 -30.27
CA MET A 694 144.31 25.89 -29.16
C MET A 694 145.77 25.55 -28.91
N ASP A 695 146.54 26.56 -28.52
CA ASP A 695 147.88 26.39 -27.97
C ASP A 695 147.72 25.90 -26.53
N LYS A 696 148.38 24.80 -26.16
CA LYS A 696 148.23 24.20 -24.82
C LYS A 696 148.86 25.07 -23.73
N GLU A 697 149.76 25.99 -24.09
CA GLU A 697 150.45 26.89 -23.15
C GLU A 697 149.78 28.27 -23.02
N ARG A 698 148.56 28.45 -23.57
CA ARG A 698 147.72 29.66 -23.40
C ARG A 698 146.28 29.29 -23.08
#